data_AF-A0A078APY9-F1
#
_entry.id   AF-A0A078APY9-F1
#
_cell.length_a   1.000
_cell.length_b   1.000
_cell.length_c   1.000
_cell.angle_alpha   90.00
_cell.angle_beta   90.00
_cell.angle_gamma   90.00
#
_symmetry.space_group_name_H-M   'P 1'
#
loop_
_entity.id
_entity.type
_entity.pdbx_description
1 polymer ?
#
loop_
_entity_poly.entity_id
_entity_poly.type
_entity_poly.pdbx_seq_one_letter_code
_entity_poly.pdbx_strand_id
1 'polypeptide(L)'
;MVSLATAILMLGSSPSKDKSESEPESDNTENQEQEQQPKSFVKNVLDSFEIPKLLKEREQQKLKEYLERDETDITEIERDITPEDIEDMRELDKTYSIEQYDKDSKQKQLEKQASYILDPYSKKESTKMRHQEYRIIKIGKHDLLKNGQMVQISVCDPFNDNLFHPTDRVIIAKHEGQYHAVGSFCGFDYTNLATGAFLGEKLICPTCGSTYDIKNGFVDQGPSLRNISSFSTSIREEQVQLITPEHIPAFSLKNHIQREHIDPRVFAVIGDSEAALSAIDALRTQFTGRIVLIPTSSYGQFENLDILNRKFSPIQKNESYLVEKDFLDRANVEVVAGELSSIDLNKNEIGMKGQKSKIKFDKVMIAWGSQKKRIQNLAGSEYSNVYYLEDRFSHAKVHNEILKAKTILVMGGTFEAYQTASSVRKYLDSVGQTETEIILLDHQPSEVEQAFGGNIASMIHKMLRDQRISVIMSAEITKMRGIDKLDSIYFKRNNQKKGEKKIEYFIKPDIVIAENGLGAPKIEIKKLLTPDVHAESDEPPLAIGVDSNGIPACDIKFSLHYNDIHSPIFACGSCTQYPSFMQKTKVRTQDVKYNIESAFFAAMNMMDKRVEFRYIPFTPLKLGDTPIYFIGERNQGFHEIIIEGDVEARKFIAYFVYGKEVCGVLTVGYQNLHLYIWEAMRMLIMPAAAQLRNQSLTYQDIVRAVLRSRPFIKCKRSEIVRLPSVMLAEFDQELEKSAELSEKVKANIKIENQRQRVKFEEMKEKYDREGVEFVQDEMDILNQGGKKQNDKAITARTRSGGYKPGSEDSGNIMKQRNLNIGGEDKNPFSQLFNMAKQDFKGPR
;
A
#
# COMPACT_ATOMS: atom_id res chain seq x y z
N MET A 1 -36.74 -28.69 -15.41
CA MET A 1 -36.35 -29.90 -14.65
C MET A 1 -35.91 -29.55 -13.22
N VAL A 2 -34.79 -28.84 -13.02
CA VAL A 2 -34.33 -28.44 -11.67
C VAL A 2 -35.39 -27.61 -10.92
N SER A 3 -35.99 -26.61 -11.56
CA SER A 3 -37.05 -25.78 -10.94
C SER A 3 -38.33 -26.55 -10.59
N LEU A 4 -38.62 -27.64 -11.31
CA LEU A 4 -39.78 -28.50 -11.05
C LEU A 4 -39.49 -29.41 -9.84
N ALA A 5 -38.26 -29.92 -9.75
CA ALA A 5 -37.78 -30.68 -8.58
C ALA A 5 -37.74 -29.81 -7.31
N THR A 6 -37.35 -28.53 -7.42
CA THR A 6 -37.35 -27.60 -6.28
C THR A 6 -38.77 -27.29 -5.78
N ALA A 7 -39.73 -27.15 -6.70
CA ALA A 7 -41.13 -26.90 -6.33
C ALA A 7 -41.78 -28.10 -5.62
N ILE A 8 -41.45 -29.33 -6.05
CA ILE A 8 -41.93 -30.57 -5.40
C ILE A 8 -41.31 -30.75 -4.01
N LEU A 9 -40.02 -30.39 -3.83
CA LEU A 9 -39.33 -30.46 -2.55
C LEU A 9 -39.86 -29.48 -1.50
N MET A 10 -40.29 -28.28 -1.92
CA MET A 10 -40.87 -27.29 -1.00
C MET A 10 -42.26 -27.68 -0.47
N LEU A 11 -42.99 -28.55 -1.17
CA LEU A 11 -44.30 -29.04 -0.74
C LEU A 11 -44.21 -30.12 0.37
N GLY A 12 -43.04 -30.75 0.56
CA GLY A 12 -42.84 -31.85 1.51
C GLY A 12 -42.39 -31.44 2.92
N SER A 13 -42.19 -30.15 3.21
CA SER A 13 -41.63 -29.70 4.49
C SER A 13 -42.61 -28.82 5.27
N SER A 14 -43.45 -29.43 6.11
CA SER A 14 -44.21 -28.71 7.15
C SER A 14 -43.35 -28.53 8.41
N PRO A 15 -43.30 -27.35 9.05
CA PRO A 15 -42.59 -27.16 10.31
C PRO A 15 -43.43 -27.64 11.51
N SER A 16 -42.83 -28.46 12.37
CA SER A 16 -43.39 -28.88 13.66
C SER A 16 -43.45 -27.70 14.64
N LYS A 17 -44.60 -27.56 15.32
CA LYS A 17 -44.88 -26.58 16.37
C LYS A 17 -44.14 -26.94 17.66
N ASP A 18 -43.44 -25.97 18.26
CA ASP A 18 -43.20 -25.96 19.71
C ASP A 18 -43.57 -24.60 20.31
N LYS A 19 -44.32 -24.66 21.42
CA LYS A 19 -45.01 -23.57 22.12
C LYS A 19 -44.22 -23.07 23.34
N SER A 20 -44.23 -21.75 23.57
CA SER A 20 -44.39 -21.07 24.88
C SER A 20 -44.11 -19.57 24.67
N GLU A 21 -45.14 -18.73 24.49
CA GLU A 21 -45.87 -17.93 25.51
C GLU A 21 -45.05 -16.77 26.13
N SER A 22 -45.26 -15.55 25.63
CA SER A 22 -45.92 -14.44 26.37
C SER A 22 -45.92 -13.12 25.57
N GLU A 23 -47.09 -12.71 25.06
CA GLU A 23 -47.45 -11.31 24.70
C GLU A 23 -48.15 -10.63 25.90
N PRO A 24 -48.42 -9.29 25.91
CA PRO A 24 -49.55 -8.65 25.18
C PRO A 24 -49.16 -7.33 24.46
N GLU A 25 -49.59 -7.05 23.22
CA GLU A 25 -50.91 -6.57 22.70
C GLU A 25 -51.11 -5.04 22.64
N SER A 26 -51.32 -4.54 21.41
CA SER A 26 -52.36 -3.58 20.95
C SER A 26 -51.99 -3.16 19.50
N ASP A 27 -52.83 -3.13 18.47
CA ASP A 27 -54.28 -3.22 18.36
C ASP A 27 -54.68 -3.59 16.91
N ASN A 28 -55.81 -4.28 16.78
CA ASN A 28 -56.42 -4.83 15.58
C ASN A 28 -57.21 -3.80 14.74
N THR A 29 -57.40 -4.12 13.44
CA THR A 29 -58.66 -4.17 12.65
C THR A 29 -58.29 -4.15 11.16
N GLU A 30 -58.76 -4.96 10.21
CA GLU A 30 -59.82 -5.99 10.09
C GLU A 30 -59.51 -6.88 8.84
N ASN A 31 -59.64 -8.22 9.00
CA ASN A 31 -60.34 -9.23 8.17
C ASN A 31 -60.53 -9.00 6.64
N GLN A 32 -60.54 -9.98 5.72
CA GLN A 32 -60.61 -11.44 5.73
C GLN A 32 -60.49 -11.86 4.24
N GLU A 33 -59.52 -12.70 3.87
CA GLU A 33 -59.64 -13.62 2.72
C GLU A 33 -58.72 -14.82 2.99
N GLN A 34 -59.33 -15.91 3.46
CA GLN A 34 -58.70 -17.20 3.75
C GLN A 34 -58.48 -18.02 2.47
N GLU A 35 -57.35 -18.73 2.46
CA GLU A 35 -57.19 -20.08 1.89
C GLU A 35 -57.81 -20.35 0.51
N GLN A 36 -57.11 -19.95 -0.55
CA GLN A 36 -57.26 -20.55 -1.88
C GLN A 36 -56.00 -21.31 -2.30
N GLN A 37 -56.04 -22.60 -1.98
CA GLN A 37 -55.43 -23.79 -2.60
C GLN A 37 -54.06 -23.69 -3.32
N PRO A 38 -53.08 -24.55 -2.95
CA PRO A 38 -51.75 -24.62 -3.60
C PRO A 38 -51.79 -24.93 -5.11
N LYS A 39 -52.87 -25.52 -5.62
CA LYS A 39 -53.04 -25.78 -7.07
C LYS A 39 -53.25 -24.51 -7.91
N SER A 40 -53.86 -23.45 -7.37
CA SER A 40 -54.05 -22.18 -8.12
C SER A 40 -52.71 -21.49 -8.35
N PHE A 41 -51.84 -21.52 -7.34
CA PHE A 41 -50.48 -21.00 -7.40
C PHE A 41 -49.62 -21.82 -8.38
N VAL A 42 -49.67 -23.15 -8.30
CA VAL A 42 -48.93 -24.03 -9.23
C VAL A 42 -49.42 -23.86 -10.67
N LYS A 43 -50.73 -23.79 -10.91
CA LYS A 43 -51.30 -23.54 -12.24
C LYS A 43 -50.88 -22.18 -12.80
N ASN A 44 -50.94 -21.13 -11.98
CA ASN A 44 -50.50 -19.78 -12.36
C ASN A 44 -48.99 -19.74 -12.68
N VAL A 45 -48.16 -20.47 -11.93
CA VAL A 45 -46.72 -20.59 -12.23
C VAL A 45 -46.50 -21.37 -13.52
N LEU A 46 -47.17 -22.50 -13.73
CA LEU A 46 -47.01 -23.29 -14.96
C LEU A 46 -47.46 -22.54 -16.22
N ASP A 47 -48.56 -21.79 -16.12
CA ASP A 47 -49.11 -20.99 -17.22
C ASP A 47 -48.23 -19.76 -17.52
N SER A 48 -47.70 -19.09 -16.49
CA SER A 48 -46.82 -17.90 -16.64
C SER A 48 -45.48 -18.21 -17.33
N PHE A 49 -45.06 -19.48 -17.34
CA PHE A 49 -43.81 -19.93 -17.94
C PHE A 49 -44.01 -20.85 -19.16
N GLU A 50 -45.24 -21.01 -19.65
CA GLU A 50 -45.62 -21.89 -20.78
C GLU A 50 -45.09 -23.33 -20.69
N ILE A 51 -44.79 -23.81 -19.48
CA ILE A 51 -44.10 -25.08 -19.21
C ILE A 51 -44.80 -26.30 -19.85
N PRO A 52 -46.15 -26.38 -19.91
CA PRO A 52 -46.84 -27.50 -20.55
C PRO A 52 -46.45 -27.71 -22.03
N LYS A 53 -46.12 -26.65 -22.77
CA LYS A 53 -45.74 -26.73 -24.20
C LYS A 53 -44.34 -27.34 -24.41
N LEU A 54 -43.53 -27.40 -23.36
CA LEU A 54 -42.14 -27.88 -23.38
C LEU A 54 -42.02 -29.35 -22.91
N LEU A 55 -43.12 -29.95 -22.44
CA LEU A 55 -43.20 -31.33 -21.97
C LEU A 55 -43.64 -32.27 -23.09
N LYS A 56 -43.19 -33.53 -23.07
CA LYS A 56 -43.67 -34.57 -24.00
C LYS A 56 -45.13 -34.93 -23.67
N GLU A 57 -45.91 -35.40 -24.65
CA GLU A 57 -47.36 -35.70 -24.47
C GLU A 57 -47.66 -36.56 -23.23
N ARG A 58 -46.82 -37.57 -22.97
CA ARG A 58 -46.96 -38.47 -21.81
C ARG A 58 -46.78 -37.77 -20.46
N GLU A 59 -45.98 -36.70 -20.42
CA GLU A 59 -45.72 -35.90 -19.21
C GLU A 59 -46.80 -34.84 -19.02
N GLN A 60 -47.32 -34.27 -20.11
CA GLN A 60 -48.49 -33.39 -20.09
C GLN A 60 -49.72 -34.13 -19.52
N GLN A 61 -49.90 -35.40 -19.90
CA GLN A 61 -51.01 -36.22 -19.41
C GLN A 61 -50.91 -36.51 -17.90
N LYS A 62 -49.72 -36.85 -17.38
CA LYS A 62 -49.49 -37.03 -15.93
C LYS A 62 -49.70 -35.75 -15.13
N LEU A 63 -49.28 -34.60 -15.67
CA LEU A 63 -49.49 -33.30 -15.02
C LEU A 63 -50.99 -32.95 -14.95
N LYS A 64 -51.75 -33.32 -15.98
CA LYS A 64 -53.19 -33.13 -16.04
C LYS A 64 -53.92 -34.00 -15.00
N GLU A 65 -53.56 -35.28 -14.91
CA GLU A 65 -54.08 -36.20 -13.89
C GLU A 65 -53.76 -35.75 -12.46
N TYR A 66 -52.60 -35.14 -12.23
CA TYR A 66 -52.20 -34.61 -10.92
C TYR A 66 -53.04 -33.38 -10.51
N LEU A 67 -53.27 -32.46 -11.44
CA LEU A 67 -54.09 -31.27 -11.19
C LEU A 67 -55.57 -31.63 -10.93
N GLU A 68 -56.05 -32.76 -11.45
CA GLU A 68 -57.44 -33.20 -11.36
C GLU A 68 -57.77 -34.09 -10.14
N ARG A 69 -56.81 -34.53 -9.30
CA ARG A 69 -57.07 -35.39 -8.11
C ARG A 69 -57.45 -34.62 -6.83
N ASP A 70 -58.51 -35.01 -6.13
CA ASP A 70 -58.99 -34.37 -4.89
C ASP A 70 -58.09 -34.66 -3.65
N GLU A 71 -57.99 -33.67 -2.75
CA GLU A 71 -56.93 -33.47 -1.75
C GLU A 71 -56.88 -34.43 -0.53
N THR A 72 -57.42 -35.66 -0.59
CA THR A 72 -57.61 -36.46 0.65
C THR A 72 -56.62 -37.60 0.94
N ASP A 73 -55.57 -37.84 0.15
CA ASP A 73 -54.55 -38.84 0.51
C ASP A 73 -53.14 -38.42 0.05
N ILE A 74 -52.31 -37.92 0.98
CA ILE A 74 -50.89 -37.56 0.75
C ILE A 74 -49.96 -38.50 1.54
N THR A 75 -50.30 -39.78 1.66
CA THR A 75 -49.45 -40.78 2.35
C THR A 75 -48.85 -41.87 1.48
N GLU A 76 -48.96 -41.80 0.14
CA GLU A 76 -48.34 -42.78 -0.77
C GLU A 76 -47.53 -42.15 -1.91
N ILE A 77 -46.46 -41.41 -1.59
CA ILE A 77 -45.42 -41.07 -2.58
C ILE A 77 -44.03 -41.40 -2.02
N GLU A 78 -43.82 -42.68 -1.70
CA GLU A 78 -42.49 -43.28 -1.60
C GLU A 78 -42.56 -44.70 -2.15
N ARG A 79 -42.46 -44.83 -3.47
CA ARG A 79 -41.91 -45.99 -4.21
C ARG A 79 -42.21 -45.77 -5.70
N ASP A 80 -41.14 -45.59 -6.47
CA ASP A 80 -40.96 -46.08 -7.86
C ASP A 80 -39.90 -45.22 -8.59
N ILE A 81 -38.68 -45.21 -8.05
CA ILE A 81 -37.47 -44.93 -8.83
C ILE A 81 -36.53 -46.09 -8.52
N THR A 82 -36.28 -46.96 -9.50
CA THR A 82 -35.40 -48.12 -9.27
C THR A 82 -33.94 -47.74 -9.54
N PRO A 83 -32.96 -48.41 -8.92
CA PRO A 83 -31.54 -48.13 -9.13
C PRO A 83 -31.08 -48.24 -10.59
N GLU A 84 -31.74 -49.07 -11.40
CA GLU A 84 -31.46 -49.23 -12.83
C GLU A 84 -31.83 -47.97 -13.65
N ASP A 85 -32.88 -47.22 -13.24
CA ASP A 85 -33.26 -45.95 -13.87
C ASP A 85 -32.21 -44.84 -13.64
N ILE A 86 -31.41 -44.96 -12.57
CA ILE A 86 -30.34 -44.00 -12.22
C ILE A 86 -29.05 -44.29 -13.00
N GLU A 87 -28.80 -45.56 -13.35
CA GLU A 87 -27.62 -45.99 -14.11
C GLU A 87 -27.76 -45.61 -15.60
N ASP A 88 -28.95 -45.77 -16.19
CA ASP A 88 -29.25 -45.37 -17.58
C ASP A 88 -29.18 -43.85 -17.78
N MET A 89 -29.55 -43.06 -16.76
CA MET A 89 -29.37 -41.61 -16.78
C MET A 89 -27.90 -41.17 -16.69
N ARG A 90 -27.00 -42.00 -16.11
CA ARG A 90 -25.56 -41.73 -16.03
C ARG A 90 -24.80 -42.09 -17.31
N GLU A 91 -25.27 -43.05 -18.10
CA GLU A 91 -24.66 -43.38 -19.40
C GLU A 91 -25.02 -42.37 -20.51
N LEU A 92 -26.23 -41.81 -20.47
CA LEU A 92 -26.64 -40.72 -21.37
C LEU A 92 -25.81 -39.43 -21.16
N ASP A 93 -25.37 -39.17 -19.94
CA ASP A 93 -24.56 -38.00 -19.58
C ASP A 93 -23.10 -38.13 -20.05
N LYS A 94 -22.57 -39.36 -20.19
CA LYS A 94 -21.20 -39.62 -20.67
C LYS A 94 -21.06 -39.45 -22.19
N THR A 95 -22.09 -39.81 -22.94
CA THR A 95 -22.06 -39.75 -24.41
C THR A 95 -22.27 -38.34 -24.96
N TYR A 96 -23.00 -37.48 -24.23
CA TYR A 96 -23.14 -36.05 -24.56
C TYR A 96 -21.93 -35.19 -24.16
N SER A 97 -21.09 -35.67 -23.25
CA SER A 97 -20.00 -34.90 -22.64
C SER A 97 -18.71 -34.82 -23.45
N ILE A 98 -18.54 -35.57 -24.54
CA ILE A 98 -17.25 -35.64 -25.27
C ILE A 98 -17.24 -34.76 -26.54
N GLU A 99 -18.38 -34.57 -27.22
CA GLU A 99 -18.43 -33.78 -28.46
C GLU A 99 -18.74 -32.28 -28.24
N GLN A 100 -19.32 -31.88 -27.10
CA GLN A 100 -19.54 -30.47 -26.73
C GLN A 100 -18.38 -29.84 -25.95
N TYR A 101 -17.48 -30.63 -25.35
CA TYR A 101 -16.43 -30.14 -24.46
C TYR A 101 -15.40 -29.22 -25.15
N ASP A 102 -15.21 -29.37 -26.47
CA ASP A 102 -14.19 -28.61 -27.20
C ASP A 102 -14.71 -27.25 -27.75
N LYS A 103 -16.04 -27.07 -27.85
CA LYS A 103 -16.66 -25.78 -28.22
C LYS A 103 -17.13 -24.99 -27.00
N ASP A 104 -17.65 -25.67 -25.99
CA ASP A 104 -18.13 -25.02 -24.76
C ASP A 104 -17.00 -24.56 -23.83
N SER A 105 -15.78 -25.10 -23.94
CA SER A 105 -14.66 -24.65 -23.10
C SER A 105 -14.24 -23.21 -23.43
N LYS A 106 -14.24 -22.84 -24.72
CA LYS A 106 -13.97 -21.49 -25.21
C LYS A 106 -15.12 -20.53 -24.92
N GLN A 107 -16.36 -20.98 -25.12
CA GLN A 107 -17.56 -20.19 -24.85
C GLN A 107 -17.76 -19.96 -23.34
N LYS A 108 -17.59 -20.99 -22.49
CA LYS A 108 -17.60 -20.85 -21.03
C LYS A 108 -16.43 -20.03 -20.50
N GLN A 109 -15.25 -20.04 -21.15
CA GLN A 109 -14.18 -19.09 -20.81
C GLN A 109 -14.60 -17.64 -21.09
N LEU A 110 -15.26 -17.38 -22.22
CA LEU A 110 -15.76 -16.06 -22.62
C LEU A 110 -16.96 -15.61 -21.76
N GLU A 111 -17.90 -16.51 -21.42
CA GLU A 111 -19.06 -16.24 -20.57
C GLU A 111 -18.67 -16.07 -19.09
N LYS A 112 -17.67 -16.83 -18.62
CA LYS A 112 -17.10 -16.64 -17.29
C LYS A 112 -16.32 -15.33 -17.22
N GLN A 113 -15.69 -14.87 -18.32
CA GLN A 113 -15.14 -13.51 -18.41
C GLN A 113 -16.23 -12.42 -18.45
N ALA A 114 -17.38 -12.69 -19.07
CA ALA A 114 -18.52 -11.76 -19.17
C ALA A 114 -19.26 -11.55 -17.84
N SER A 115 -19.34 -12.59 -16.99
CA SER A 115 -20.07 -12.53 -15.70
C SER A 115 -19.48 -11.60 -14.63
N TYR A 116 -18.30 -11.02 -14.88
CA TYR A 116 -17.58 -10.13 -13.95
C TYR A 116 -17.61 -8.64 -14.36
N ILE A 117 -18.50 -8.28 -15.26
CA ILE A 117 -18.68 -6.92 -15.76
C ILE A 117 -19.92 -6.31 -15.09
N LEU A 118 -19.70 -5.40 -14.13
CA LEU A 118 -20.77 -4.55 -13.60
C LEU A 118 -20.60 -3.13 -14.14
N ASP A 119 -21.71 -2.59 -14.67
CA ASP A 119 -21.88 -1.17 -14.90
C ASP A 119 -22.14 -0.47 -13.55
N PRO A 120 -21.23 0.42 -13.07
CA PRO A 120 -21.43 1.16 -11.83
C PRO A 120 -22.64 2.12 -11.86
N TYR A 121 -23.32 2.28 -13.01
CA TYR A 121 -24.48 3.14 -13.18
C TYR A 121 -25.79 2.39 -13.47
N SER A 122 -25.80 1.06 -13.41
CA SER A 122 -27.06 0.32 -13.46
C SER A 122 -27.90 0.68 -12.22
N LYS A 123 -28.88 1.58 -12.41
CA LYS A 123 -29.92 1.85 -11.41
C LYS A 123 -30.49 0.50 -11.00
N LYS A 124 -30.74 0.33 -9.69
CA LYS A 124 -31.48 -0.80 -9.13
C LYS A 124 -32.91 -0.79 -9.68
N GLU A 125 -33.07 -1.26 -10.90
CA GLU A 125 -34.33 -1.80 -11.39
C GLU A 125 -34.00 -3.24 -11.81
N SER A 126 -34.67 -4.18 -11.13
CA SER A 126 -34.57 -5.59 -11.48
C SER A 126 -34.92 -5.75 -12.95
N THR A 127 -34.04 -6.34 -13.76
CA THR A 127 -34.47 -7.09 -14.94
C THR A 127 -33.30 -7.89 -15.46
N LYS A 128 -33.54 -9.19 -15.69
CA LYS A 128 -32.73 -10.19 -16.41
C LYS A 128 -31.48 -9.60 -17.07
N MET A 129 -30.27 -10.10 -16.73
CA MET A 129 -29.04 -9.80 -17.47
C MET A 129 -29.34 -9.86 -18.97
N ARG A 130 -29.35 -8.71 -19.64
CA ARG A 130 -29.43 -8.67 -21.11
C ARG A 130 -28.22 -9.45 -21.62
N HIS A 131 -28.41 -10.29 -22.65
CA HIS A 131 -27.30 -10.90 -23.36
C HIS A 131 -26.32 -9.77 -23.75
N GLN A 132 -25.09 -9.85 -23.26
CA GLN A 132 -24.09 -8.82 -23.55
C GLN A 132 -23.61 -9.04 -24.99
N GLU A 133 -24.11 -8.25 -25.93
CA GLU A 133 -23.68 -8.32 -27.32
C GLU A 133 -22.25 -7.77 -27.45
N TYR A 134 -21.40 -8.57 -28.10
CA TYR A 134 -20.02 -8.18 -28.41
C TYR A 134 -19.94 -7.54 -29.79
N ARG A 135 -19.16 -6.47 -29.89
CA ARG A 135 -18.89 -5.75 -31.12
C ARG A 135 -17.42 -5.92 -31.50
N ILE A 136 -17.18 -6.02 -32.81
CA ILE A 136 -15.84 -6.03 -33.39
C ILE A 136 -15.57 -4.65 -33.97
N ILE A 137 -14.55 -3.98 -33.45
CA ILE A 137 -14.18 -2.63 -33.86
C ILE A 137 -12.83 -2.70 -34.56
N LYS A 138 -12.80 -2.24 -35.82
CA LYS A 138 -11.55 -2.13 -36.61
C LYS A 138 -10.81 -0.87 -36.17
N ILE A 139 -9.61 -1.05 -35.62
CA ILE A 139 -8.82 0.06 -35.05
C ILE A 139 -7.87 0.66 -36.09
N GLY A 140 -7.32 -0.18 -36.96
CA GLY A 140 -6.35 0.22 -37.98
C GLY A 140 -5.52 -0.96 -38.46
N LYS A 141 -4.52 -0.70 -39.31
CA LYS A 141 -3.63 -1.73 -39.87
C LYS A 141 -2.78 -2.41 -38.78
N HIS A 142 -2.30 -3.62 -39.04
CA HIS A 142 -1.49 -4.41 -38.11
C HIS A 142 -0.16 -3.74 -37.69
N ASP A 143 0.32 -2.77 -38.47
CA ASP A 143 1.51 -1.96 -38.25
C ASP A 143 1.20 -0.59 -37.58
N LEU A 144 -0.05 -0.35 -37.15
CA LEU A 144 -0.51 0.88 -36.50
C LEU A 144 0.44 1.36 -35.40
N LEU A 145 0.92 0.45 -34.56
CA LEU A 145 1.86 0.73 -33.47
C LEU A 145 3.19 0.01 -33.70
N LYS A 146 4.28 0.68 -33.30
CA LYS A 146 5.58 0.04 -33.04
C LYS A 146 5.56 -0.59 -31.64
N ASN A 147 6.42 -1.58 -31.43
CA ASN A 147 6.58 -2.21 -30.12
C ASN A 147 6.93 -1.15 -29.04
N GLY A 148 6.26 -1.19 -27.90
CA GLY A 148 6.43 -0.21 -26.83
C GLY A 148 5.61 1.07 -26.99
N GLN A 149 4.73 1.15 -27.98
CA GLN A 149 3.78 2.27 -28.14
C GLN A 149 2.38 1.89 -27.64
N MET A 150 1.63 2.91 -27.26
CA MET A 150 0.20 2.80 -26.93
C MET A 150 -0.58 3.97 -27.54
N VAL A 151 -1.86 3.76 -27.79
CA VAL A 151 -2.81 4.78 -28.23
C VAL A 151 -4.14 4.60 -27.52
N GLN A 152 -4.81 5.70 -27.19
CA GLN A 152 -6.18 5.67 -26.67
C GLN A 152 -7.16 5.85 -27.82
N ILE A 153 -8.20 5.02 -27.84
CA ILE A 153 -9.28 5.10 -28.82
C ILE A 153 -10.63 5.20 -28.11
N SER A 154 -11.59 5.84 -28.78
CA SER A 154 -12.99 5.84 -28.38
C SER A 154 -13.68 4.63 -28.97
N VAL A 155 -14.55 3.98 -28.20
CA VAL A 155 -15.18 2.71 -28.56
C VAL A 155 -16.70 2.82 -28.69
N CYS A 156 -17.27 3.97 -28.31
CA CYS A 156 -18.67 4.35 -28.48
C CYS A 156 -18.98 4.98 -29.86
N ASP A 157 -20.26 4.97 -30.23
CA ASP A 157 -20.77 5.49 -31.50
C ASP A 157 -20.53 7.01 -31.60
N PRO A 158 -19.76 7.50 -32.58
CA PRO A 158 -19.43 8.93 -32.73
C PRO A 158 -20.64 9.84 -33.01
N PHE A 159 -21.85 9.29 -33.19
CA PHE A 159 -23.04 10.05 -33.56
C PHE A 159 -24.09 10.20 -32.43
N ASN A 160 -23.80 9.76 -31.21
CA ASN A 160 -24.71 9.92 -30.08
C ASN A 160 -24.02 10.44 -28.80
N ASP A 161 -23.77 11.76 -28.79
CA ASP A 161 -23.15 12.47 -27.66
C ASP A 161 -23.92 12.35 -26.33
N ASN A 162 -25.20 11.97 -26.38
CA ASN A 162 -26.02 11.77 -25.17
C ASN A 162 -25.77 10.43 -24.45
N LEU A 163 -24.95 9.54 -25.04
CA LEU A 163 -24.56 8.24 -24.45
C LEU A 163 -23.05 8.13 -24.16
N PHE A 164 -22.27 9.19 -24.40
CA PHE A 164 -20.82 9.18 -24.18
C PHE A 164 -20.50 9.13 -22.69
N HIS A 165 -20.03 7.98 -22.19
CA HIS A 165 -19.43 7.92 -20.87
C HIS A 165 -17.91 8.12 -20.99
N PRO A 166 -17.25 8.90 -20.10
CA PRO A 166 -15.81 9.08 -20.15
C PRO A 166 -15.01 7.77 -20.22
N THR A 167 -15.57 6.68 -19.69
CA THR A 167 -14.98 5.33 -19.66
C THR A 167 -15.08 4.54 -20.96
N ASP A 168 -15.76 5.04 -21.99
CA ASP A 168 -15.87 4.41 -23.32
C ASP A 168 -14.58 4.56 -24.15
N ARG A 169 -13.45 4.61 -23.45
CA ARG A 169 -12.12 4.74 -24.01
C ARG A 169 -11.27 3.55 -23.61
N VAL A 170 -10.56 3.01 -24.58
CA VAL A 170 -9.66 1.86 -24.40
C VAL A 170 -8.26 2.25 -24.85
N ILE A 171 -7.26 1.79 -24.11
CA ILE A 171 -5.85 1.90 -24.48
C ILE A 171 -5.47 0.64 -25.24
N ILE A 172 -4.96 0.83 -26.45
CA ILE A 172 -4.36 -0.21 -27.28
C ILE A 172 -2.85 -0.07 -27.16
N ALA A 173 -2.19 -1.10 -26.63
CA ALA A 173 -0.74 -1.14 -26.46
C ALA A 173 -0.14 -2.27 -27.30
N LYS A 174 1.05 -2.07 -27.87
CA LYS A 174 1.79 -3.13 -28.56
C LYS A 174 3.02 -3.53 -27.76
N HIS A 175 3.11 -4.80 -27.39
CA HIS A 175 4.22 -5.37 -26.64
C HIS A 175 4.62 -6.74 -27.17
N GLU A 176 5.91 -6.95 -27.38
CA GLU A 176 6.49 -8.21 -27.91
C GLU A 176 5.79 -8.69 -29.20
N GLY A 177 5.42 -7.73 -30.06
CA GLY A 177 4.73 -8.00 -31.32
C GLY A 177 3.22 -8.25 -31.19
N GLN A 178 2.69 -8.37 -29.98
CA GLN A 178 1.28 -8.58 -29.70
C GLN A 178 0.57 -7.26 -29.36
N TYR A 179 -0.71 -7.18 -29.72
CA TYR A 179 -1.59 -6.10 -29.27
C TYR A 179 -2.29 -6.51 -27.98
N HIS A 180 -2.49 -5.54 -27.11
CA HIS A 180 -3.22 -5.66 -25.86
C HIS A 180 -4.17 -4.47 -25.74
N ALA A 181 -5.34 -4.70 -25.14
CA ALA A 181 -6.36 -3.67 -24.96
C ALA A 181 -6.84 -3.63 -23.51
N VAL A 182 -6.77 -2.46 -22.88
CA VAL A 182 -7.18 -2.27 -21.48
C VAL A 182 -7.96 -0.96 -21.27
N GLY A 183 -8.70 -0.88 -20.16
CA GLY A 183 -9.43 0.31 -19.75
C GLY A 183 -8.51 1.53 -19.60
N SER A 184 -9.06 2.71 -19.84
CA SER A 184 -8.26 3.94 -19.91
C SER A 184 -8.05 4.67 -18.60
N PHE A 185 -8.72 4.29 -17.51
CA PHE A 185 -8.78 5.12 -16.30
C PHE A 185 -8.25 4.37 -15.09
N CYS A 186 -7.48 5.08 -14.27
CA CYS A 186 -6.91 4.55 -13.05
C CYS A 186 -8.02 4.18 -12.03
N GLY A 187 -7.95 2.98 -11.46
CA GLY A 187 -8.83 2.51 -10.39
C GLY A 187 -8.66 3.22 -9.05
N PHE A 188 -7.69 4.12 -8.89
CA PHE A 188 -7.50 4.90 -7.65
C PHE A 188 -7.99 6.35 -7.76
N ASP A 189 -7.67 7.06 -8.84
CA ASP A 189 -7.96 8.50 -8.94
C ASP A 189 -8.65 8.89 -10.24
N TYR A 190 -9.06 7.91 -11.06
CA TYR A 190 -9.67 8.10 -12.38
C TYR A 190 -8.81 8.93 -13.34
N THR A 191 -7.51 9.08 -13.08
CA THR A 191 -6.61 9.70 -14.03
C THR A 191 -6.57 8.88 -15.33
N ASN A 192 -6.59 9.57 -16.47
CA ASN A 192 -6.43 8.94 -17.78
C ASN A 192 -5.03 8.31 -17.89
N LEU A 193 -4.96 6.98 -17.97
CA LEU A 193 -3.71 6.22 -18.05
C LEU A 193 -2.97 6.44 -19.38
N ALA A 194 -3.66 6.90 -20.43
CA ALA A 194 -3.05 7.21 -21.72
C ALA A 194 -2.07 8.39 -21.62
N THR A 195 -2.22 9.25 -20.61
CA THR A 195 -1.27 10.33 -20.31
C THR A 195 -0.16 9.89 -19.38
N GLY A 196 -0.08 8.60 -19.03
CA GLY A 196 0.93 8.02 -18.16
C GLY A 196 2.18 7.52 -18.87
N ALA A 197 2.85 6.54 -18.27
CA ALA A 197 3.98 5.84 -18.88
C ALA A 197 3.64 4.39 -19.19
N PHE A 198 4.19 3.89 -20.30
CA PHE A 198 4.12 2.48 -20.69
C PHE A 198 5.54 1.89 -20.67
N LEU A 199 5.83 1.05 -19.68
CA LEU A 199 7.15 0.47 -19.40
C LEU A 199 7.07 -1.05 -19.30
N GLY A 200 7.75 -1.78 -20.18
CA GLY A 200 7.59 -3.22 -20.35
C GLY A 200 6.15 -3.59 -20.68
N GLU A 201 5.55 -4.38 -19.78
CA GLU A 201 4.15 -4.77 -19.73
C GLU A 201 3.33 -3.93 -18.74
N LYS A 202 3.92 -2.88 -18.16
CA LYS A 202 3.29 -2.04 -17.12
C LYS A 202 2.77 -0.73 -17.70
N LEU A 203 1.49 -0.47 -17.47
CA LEU A 203 0.85 0.81 -17.65
C LEU A 203 0.83 1.56 -16.31
N ILE A 204 1.42 2.74 -16.26
CA ILE A 204 1.68 3.48 -15.01
C ILE A 204 0.86 4.76 -14.99
N CYS A 205 0.04 4.93 -13.95
CA CYS A 205 -0.73 6.15 -13.73
C CYS A 205 0.20 7.34 -13.46
N PRO A 206 0.01 8.48 -14.15
CA PRO A 206 0.89 9.64 -13.96
C PRO A 206 0.69 10.36 -12.64
N THR A 207 -0.45 10.22 -11.97
CA THR A 207 -0.78 10.99 -10.78
C THR A 207 -0.48 10.24 -9.49
N CYS A 208 -1.03 9.03 -9.31
CA CYS A 208 -0.81 8.23 -8.10
C CYS A 208 0.28 7.16 -8.24
N GLY A 209 0.77 6.91 -9.46
CA GLY A 209 1.81 5.92 -9.71
C GLY A 209 1.35 4.46 -9.52
N SER A 210 0.04 4.19 -9.56
CA SER A 210 -0.48 2.81 -9.67
C SER A 210 -0.02 2.18 -10.97
N THR A 211 0.34 0.90 -10.96
CA THR A 211 0.74 0.16 -12.16
C THR A 211 -0.25 -0.97 -12.47
N TYR A 212 -0.48 -1.20 -13.75
CA TYR A 212 -1.38 -2.23 -14.27
C TYR A 212 -0.66 -3.09 -15.31
N ASP A 213 -0.88 -4.40 -15.28
CA ASP A 213 -0.40 -5.30 -16.34
C ASP A 213 -1.29 -5.15 -17.58
N ILE A 214 -0.72 -4.79 -18.72
CA ILE A 214 -1.46 -4.59 -19.98
C ILE A 214 -2.12 -5.88 -20.49
N LYS A 215 -1.65 -7.07 -20.06
CA LYS A 215 -2.14 -8.35 -20.58
C LYS A 215 -3.53 -8.70 -20.04
N ASN A 216 -3.81 -8.31 -18.80
CA ASN A 216 -5.03 -8.69 -18.07
C ASN A 216 -5.72 -7.53 -17.34
N GLY A 217 -5.11 -6.33 -17.33
CA GLY A 217 -5.64 -5.17 -16.62
C GLY A 217 -5.52 -5.24 -15.09
N PHE A 218 -4.79 -6.22 -14.56
CA PHE A 218 -4.68 -6.39 -13.11
C PHE A 218 -3.72 -5.38 -12.50
N VAL A 219 -4.03 -4.96 -11.28
CA VAL A 219 -3.13 -4.10 -10.51
C VAL A 219 -1.84 -4.85 -10.18
N ASP A 220 -0.72 -4.30 -10.61
CA ASP A 220 0.62 -4.77 -10.25
C ASP A 220 1.21 -3.95 -9.08
N GLN A 221 0.87 -2.66 -8.95
CA GLN A 221 1.31 -1.84 -7.83
C GLN A 221 0.27 -0.78 -7.47
N GLY A 222 0.13 -0.54 -6.17
CA GLY A 222 -0.80 0.41 -5.60
C GLY A 222 -0.45 1.88 -5.90
N PRO A 223 -1.34 2.81 -5.49
CA PRO A 223 -2.40 2.61 -4.49
C PRO A 223 -3.73 2.03 -5.01
N SER A 224 -3.91 1.73 -6.30
CA SER A 224 -5.16 1.08 -6.74
C SER A 224 -5.33 -0.32 -6.16
N LEU A 225 -6.59 -0.72 -5.89
CA LEU A 225 -6.99 -2.11 -5.62
C LEU A 225 -7.93 -2.67 -6.69
N ARG A 226 -8.46 -1.79 -7.56
CA ARG A 226 -9.39 -2.15 -8.65
C ARG A 226 -8.63 -2.45 -9.93
N ASN A 227 -8.94 -3.59 -10.53
CA ASN A 227 -8.42 -3.96 -11.83
C ASN A 227 -9.10 -3.10 -12.91
N ILE A 228 -8.35 -2.72 -13.94
CA ILE A 228 -8.93 -2.15 -15.15
C ILE A 228 -9.43 -3.29 -16.05
N SER A 229 -10.44 -3.01 -16.85
CA SER A 229 -10.94 -4.01 -17.80
C SER A 229 -9.91 -4.34 -18.87
N SER A 230 -9.89 -5.58 -19.35
CA SER A 230 -9.07 -6.03 -20.48
C SER A 230 -9.96 -6.57 -21.59
N PHE A 231 -9.56 -6.34 -22.83
CA PHE A 231 -10.34 -6.71 -24.02
C PHE A 231 -9.50 -7.54 -24.99
N SER A 232 -10.17 -8.44 -25.71
CA SER A 232 -9.48 -9.29 -26.68
C SER A 232 -9.17 -8.51 -27.96
N THR A 233 -7.95 -8.66 -28.45
CA THR A 233 -7.51 -8.12 -29.74
C THR A 233 -7.14 -9.25 -30.69
N SER A 234 -7.45 -9.10 -31.98
CA SER A 234 -7.01 -10.03 -33.02
C SER A 234 -6.57 -9.29 -34.27
N ILE A 235 -5.69 -9.91 -35.07
CA ILE A 235 -5.32 -9.38 -36.39
C ILE A 235 -6.04 -10.23 -37.43
N ARG A 236 -6.91 -9.61 -38.22
CA ARG A 236 -7.61 -10.24 -39.35
C ARG A 236 -7.56 -9.31 -40.54
N GLU A 237 -7.30 -9.85 -41.73
CA GLU A 237 -7.24 -9.04 -42.98
C GLU A 237 -6.27 -7.86 -42.86
N GLU A 238 -5.11 -8.07 -42.23
CA GLU A 238 -4.13 -7.02 -41.91
C GLU A 238 -4.65 -5.87 -41.02
N GLN A 239 -5.82 -6.02 -40.39
CA GLN A 239 -6.43 -5.05 -39.47
C GLN A 239 -6.39 -5.56 -38.04
N VAL A 240 -6.01 -4.68 -37.11
CA VAL A 240 -6.22 -4.89 -35.67
C VAL A 240 -7.70 -4.69 -35.37
N GLN A 241 -8.29 -5.73 -34.81
CA GLN A 241 -9.69 -5.78 -34.39
C GLN A 241 -9.76 -5.91 -32.87
N LEU A 242 -10.58 -5.06 -32.25
CA LEU A 242 -10.93 -5.09 -30.84
C LEU A 242 -12.29 -5.74 -30.66
N ILE A 243 -12.40 -6.65 -29.70
CA ILE A 243 -13.66 -7.29 -29.32
C ILE A 243 -14.06 -6.72 -27.96
N THR A 244 -15.14 -5.94 -27.92
CA THR A 244 -15.66 -5.31 -26.71
C THR A 244 -17.15 -5.56 -26.55
N PRO A 245 -17.67 -5.59 -25.33
CA PRO A 245 -19.12 -5.47 -25.11
C PRO A 245 -19.64 -4.11 -25.61
N GLU A 246 -20.95 -4.01 -25.83
CA GLU A 246 -21.62 -2.74 -26.15
C GLU A 246 -21.40 -1.65 -25.09
N HIS A 247 -21.42 -2.02 -23.80
CA HIS A 247 -21.10 -1.14 -22.68
C HIS A 247 -19.79 -1.55 -22.02
N ILE A 248 -18.85 -0.60 -21.92
CA ILE A 248 -17.48 -0.87 -21.48
C ILE A 248 -17.35 -0.52 -20.00
N PRO A 249 -17.23 -1.52 -19.10
CA PRO A 249 -16.89 -1.23 -17.71
C PRO A 249 -15.47 -0.66 -17.65
N ALA A 250 -15.26 0.40 -16.88
CA ALA A 250 -13.90 0.89 -16.62
C ALA A 250 -13.04 -0.13 -15.84
N PHE A 251 -13.69 -0.88 -14.95
CA PHE A 251 -13.04 -1.76 -13.99
C PHE A 251 -13.60 -3.17 -14.10
N SER A 252 -12.73 -4.15 -13.92
CA SER A 252 -13.11 -5.55 -13.84
C SER A 252 -13.16 -5.99 -12.38
N LEU A 253 -14.17 -6.80 -12.03
CA LEU A 253 -14.19 -7.41 -10.71
C LEU A 253 -12.99 -8.33 -10.57
N LYS A 254 -12.36 -8.27 -9.39
CA LYS A 254 -11.26 -9.18 -9.07
C LYS A 254 -11.83 -10.56 -8.76
N ASN A 255 -11.25 -11.57 -9.42
CA ASN A 255 -11.55 -12.97 -9.17
C ASN A 255 -10.77 -13.44 -7.94
N HIS A 256 -11.40 -13.34 -6.78
CA HIS A 256 -10.90 -13.94 -5.55
C HIS A 256 -11.07 -15.46 -5.61
N ILE A 257 -10.05 -16.19 -5.13
CA ILE A 257 -10.19 -17.64 -4.97
C ILE A 257 -11.18 -17.93 -3.85
N GLN A 258 -11.90 -19.04 -3.96
CA GLN A 258 -12.90 -19.41 -2.98
C GLN A 258 -12.25 -20.00 -1.73
N ARG A 259 -12.91 -19.79 -0.59
CA ARG A 259 -12.52 -20.46 0.66
C ARG A 259 -12.70 -21.96 0.50
N GLU A 260 -11.71 -22.73 0.90
CA GLU A 260 -11.78 -24.20 0.91
C GLU A 260 -11.74 -24.69 2.36
N HIS A 261 -12.72 -25.49 2.76
CA HIS A 261 -12.79 -26.02 4.13
C HIS A 261 -11.65 -26.99 4.47
N ILE A 262 -10.95 -27.51 3.46
CA ILE A 262 -9.79 -28.40 3.64
C ILE A 262 -8.54 -27.65 4.10
N ASP A 263 -8.46 -26.33 3.89
CA ASP A 263 -7.41 -25.50 4.46
C ASP A 263 -7.84 -25.03 5.86
N PRO A 264 -7.32 -25.63 6.95
CA PRO A 264 -7.78 -25.34 8.29
C PRO A 264 -7.25 -24.01 8.82
N ARG A 265 -6.30 -23.39 8.11
CA ARG A 265 -5.59 -22.20 8.59
C ARG A 265 -6.53 -21.01 8.72
N VAL A 266 -6.31 -20.20 9.73
CA VAL A 266 -7.09 -19.00 10.06
C VAL A 266 -6.19 -17.79 10.15
N PHE A 267 -6.36 -16.83 9.25
CA PHE A 267 -5.64 -15.56 9.29
C PHE A 267 -6.55 -14.44 9.76
N ALA A 268 -6.17 -13.76 10.85
CA ALA A 268 -6.91 -12.63 11.39
C ALA A 268 -6.29 -11.31 10.91
N VAL A 269 -7.14 -10.35 10.52
CA VAL A 269 -6.76 -8.98 10.18
C VAL A 269 -7.52 -8.04 11.12
N ILE A 270 -6.80 -7.27 11.92
CA ILE A 270 -7.36 -6.34 12.90
C ILE A 270 -7.24 -4.92 12.35
N GLY A 271 -8.37 -4.28 12.10
CA GLY A 271 -8.45 -2.96 11.48
C GLY A 271 -9.29 -2.95 10.21
N ASP A 272 -9.67 -1.76 9.79
CA ASP A 272 -10.62 -1.52 8.70
C ASP A 272 -10.17 -0.38 7.76
N SER A 273 -8.86 -0.13 7.72
CA SER A 273 -8.22 0.87 6.85
C SER A 273 -7.94 0.34 5.43
N GLU A 274 -7.39 1.19 4.57
CA GLU A 274 -6.87 0.81 3.24
C GLU A 274 -5.80 -0.29 3.32
N ALA A 275 -5.04 -0.35 4.43
CA ALA A 275 -4.09 -1.42 4.68
C ALA A 275 -4.81 -2.76 4.90
N ALA A 276 -5.86 -2.79 5.73
CA ALA A 276 -6.64 -4.01 5.97
C ALA A 276 -7.27 -4.53 4.66
N LEU A 277 -7.84 -3.63 3.84
CA LEU A 277 -8.37 -3.97 2.53
C LEU A 277 -7.32 -4.60 1.60
N SER A 278 -6.14 -3.98 1.52
CA SER A 278 -5.06 -4.50 0.68
C SER A 278 -4.51 -5.84 1.18
N ALA A 279 -4.49 -6.06 2.50
CA ALA A 279 -4.10 -7.34 3.07
C ALA A 279 -5.11 -8.44 2.71
N ILE A 280 -6.41 -8.17 2.88
CA ILE A 280 -7.49 -9.10 2.51
C ILE A 280 -7.42 -9.43 1.02
N ASP A 281 -7.22 -8.41 0.17
CA ASP A 281 -7.09 -8.58 -1.27
C ASP A 281 -5.93 -9.51 -1.65
N ALA A 282 -4.76 -9.28 -1.07
CA ALA A 282 -3.58 -10.11 -1.28
C ALA A 282 -3.78 -11.54 -0.77
N LEU A 283 -4.31 -11.69 0.45
CA LEU A 283 -4.60 -12.98 1.06
C LEU A 283 -5.58 -13.75 0.18
N ARG A 284 -6.77 -13.22 -0.10
CA ARG A 284 -7.80 -13.96 -0.82
C ARG A 284 -7.52 -14.16 -2.31
N THR A 285 -6.45 -13.57 -2.85
CA THR A 285 -5.95 -13.92 -4.19
C THR A 285 -5.16 -15.24 -4.18
N GLN A 286 -4.60 -15.67 -3.04
CA GLN A 286 -3.66 -16.82 -2.96
C GLN A 286 -3.86 -17.77 -1.76
N PHE A 287 -4.72 -17.42 -0.80
CA PHE A 287 -5.02 -18.16 0.41
C PHE A 287 -6.45 -18.70 0.39
N THR A 288 -6.62 -20.00 0.61
CA THR A 288 -7.93 -20.69 0.63
C THR A 288 -8.52 -20.87 2.02
N GLY A 289 -7.72 -20.71 3.10
CA GLY A 289 -8.18 -20.83 4.48
C GLY A 289 -9.14 -19.72 4.94
N ARG A 290 -9.48 -19.71 6.23
CA ARG A 290 -10.42 -18.74 6.82
C ARG A 290 -9.72 -17.39 7.02
N ILE A 291 -10.34 -16.29 6.56
CA ILE A 291 -9.90 -14.93 6.90
C ILE A 291 -10.93 -14.32 7.84
N VAL A 292 -10.47 -13.81 8.99
CA VAL A 292 -11.30 -13.12 9.97
C VAL A 292 -10.88 -11.65 10.00
N LEU A 293 -11.84 -10.75 9.74
CA LEU A 293 -11.66 -9.31 9.87
C LEU A 293 -12.25 -8.84 11.21
N ILE A 294 -11.47 -8.12 12.00
CA ILE A 294 -11.90 -7.48 13.25
C ILE A 294 -11.80 -5.97 13.06
N PRO A 295 -12.90 -5.28 12.70
CA PRO A 295 -12.91 -3.84 12.50
C PRO A 295 -12.58 -3.09 13.80
N THR A 296 -11.87 -1.97 13.67
CA THR A 296 -11.54 -1.10 14.83
C THR A 296 -12.37 0.19 14.87
N SER A 297 -13.15 0.43 13.81
CA SER A 297 -14.07 1.55 13.70
C SER A 297 -15.47 1.01 13.38
N SER A 298 -16.46 1.89 13.25
CA SER A 298 -17.83 1.52 12.85
C SER A 298 -17.79 0.86 11.46
N TYR A 299 -17.92 -0.47 11.42
CA TYR A 299 -17.80 -1.33 10.22
C TYR A 299 -18.55 -0.80 8.96
N GLY A 300 -18.00 -1.08 7.77
CA GLY A 300 -18.68 -0.90 6.47
C GLY A 300 -18.46 0.46 5.78
N GLN A 301 -17.36 1.14 6.07
CA GLN A 301 -17.10 2.50 5.61
C GLN A 301 -15.71 2.63 4.97
N PHE A 302 -15.54 2.02 3.79
CA PHE A 302 -14.29 2.22 3.04
C PHE A 302 -14.13 3.70 2.67
N GLU A 303 -12.92 4.20 2.81
CA GLU A 303 -12.63 5.62 2.63
C GLU A 303 -12.84 6.06 1.18
N ASN A 304 -13.37 7.27 1.03
CA ASN A 304 -13.53 7.92 -0.26
C ASN A 304 -12.16 8.42 -0.74
N LEU A 305 -11.85 8.15 -2.01
CA LEU A 305 -10.55 8.48 -2.62
C LEU A 305 -10.25 9.99 -2.63
N ASP A 306 -11.27 10.85 -2.65
CA ASP A 306 -11.08 12.30 -2.55
C ASP A 306 -10.54 12.72 -1.18
N ILE A 307 -10.96 12.05 -0.10
CA ILE A 307 -10.46 12.32 1.27
C ILE A 307 -8.99 11.92 1.39
N LEU A 308 -8.65 10.73 0.88
CA LEU A 308 -7.29 10.21 0.84
C LEU A 308 -6.34 11.13 0.05
N ASN A 309 -6.85 11.79 -0.99
CA ASN A 309 -6.11 12.75 -1.80
C ASN A 309 -6.23 14.21 -1.31
N ARG A 310 -6.86 14.47 -0.15
CA ARG A 310 -7.15 15.83 0.38
C ARG A 310 -7.84 16.76 -0.62
N LYS A 311 -8.68 16.17 -1.48
CA LYS A 311 -9.51 16.89 -2.44
C LYS A 311 -10.82 17.29 -1.79
N PHE A 312 -11.06 18.59 -1.71
CA PHE A 312 -12.27 19.19 -1.18
C PHE A 312 -13.33 19.38 -2.27
N SER A 313 -14.43 18.66 -2.12
CA SER A 313 -15.68 18.80 -2.86
C SER A 313 -16.83 18.21 -2.03
N PRO A 314 -18.11 18.50 -2.37
CA PRO A 314 -19.23 17.78 -1.79
C PRO A 314 -19.09 16.29 -2.11
N ILE A 315 -19.20 15.42 -1.11
CA ILE A 315 -19.14 13.97 -1.34
C ILE A 315 -20.48 13.51 -1.91
N GLN A 316 -20.51 13.06 -3.16
CA GLN A 316 -21.69 12.41 -3.72
C GLN A 316 -21.80 10.95 -3.23
N LYS A 317 -23.04 10.46 -3.06
CA LYS A 317 -23.35 9.12 -2.52
C LYS A 317 -22.74 7.95 -3.35
N ASN A 318 -22.38 8.21 -4.60
CA ASN A 318 -21.87 7.24 -5.58
C ASN A 318 -20.37 7.41 -5.91
N GLU A 319 -19.63 8.20 -5.11
CA GLU A 319 -18.22 8.46 -5.38
C GLU A 319 -17.29 7.27 -5.10
N SER A 320 -16.13 7.36 -5.74
CA SER A 320 -15.00 6.44 -5.81
C SER A 320 -14.52 5.91 -4.46
N TYR A 321 -14.83 4.64 -4.19
CA TYR A 321 -14.28 3.85 -3.09
C TYR A 321 -13.04 3.07 -3.53
N LEU A 322 -12.18 2.71 -2.57
CA LEU A 322 -11.00 1.86 -2.80
C LEU A 322 -11.35 0.48 -3.41
N VAL A 323 -12.48 -0.08 -3.00
CA VAL A 323 -13.01 -1.38 -3.44
C VAL A 323 -14.53 -1.29 -3.62
N GLU A 324 -15.12 -2.26 -4.33
CA GLU A 324 -16.58 -2.34 -4.48
C GLU A 324 -17.27 -2.69 -3.15
N LYS A 325 -18.57 -2.36 -3.04
CA LYS A 325 -19.34 -2.56 -1.79
C LYS A 325 -19.45 -4.02 -1.35
N ASP A 326 -19.42 -4.95 -2.30
CA ASP A 326 -19.52 -6.39 -2.10
C ASP A 326 -18.15 -7.08 -1.95
N PHE A 327 -17.05 -6.30 -1.86
CA PHE A 327 -15.68 -6.83 -1.87
C PHE A 327 -15.43 -7.88 -0.77
N LEU A 328 -15.86 -7.62 0.46
CA LEU A 328 -15.66 -8.56 1.57
C LEU A 328 -16.49 -9.84 1.42
N ASP A 329 -17.71 -9.71 0.88
CA ASP A 329 -18.60 -10.84 0.62
C ASP A 329 -18.01 -11.74 -0.48
N ARG A 330 -17.56 -11.15 -1.59
CA ARG A 330 -16.85 -11.87 -2.67
C ARG A 330 -15.55 -12.51 -2.19
N ALA A 331 -14.85 -11.85 -1.27
CA ALA A 331 -13.64 -12.38 -0.66
C ALA A 331 -13.92 -13.45 0.41
N ASN A 332 -15.19 -13.77 0.71
CA ASN A 332 -15.59 -14.72 1.74
C ASN A 332 -14.83 -14.47 3.06
N VAL A 333 -14.90 -13.22 3.52
CA VAL A 333 -14.27 -12.75 4.76
C VAL A 333 -15.31 -12.80 5.87
N GLU A 334 -14.94 -13.42 6.99
CA GLU A 334 -15.77 -13.39 8.18
C GLU A 334 -15.49 -12.12 8.97
N VAL A 335 -16.52 -11.34 9.24
CA VAL A 335 -16.38 -10.09 9.99
C VAL A 335 -16.86 -10.32 11.42
N VAL A 336 -15.97 -10.09 12.39
CA VAL A 336 -16.30 -10.17 13.81
C VAL A 336 -16.24 -8.77 14.41
N ALA A 337 -17.41 -8.15 14.55
CA ALA A 337 -17.56 -6.83 15.15
C ALA A 337 -17.52 -6.91 16.69
N GLY A 338 -16.84 -5.96 17.32
CA GLY A 338 -16.75 -5.86 18.78
C GLY A 338 -15.47 -5.15 19.23
N GLU A 339 -15.37 -4.87 20.52
CA GLU A 339 -14.17 -4.27 21.11
C GLU A 339 -13.14 -5.36 21.44
N LEU A 340 -11.95 -5.25 20.84
CA LEU A 340 -10.84 -6.16 21.05
C LEU A 340 -10.33 -6.07 22.49
N SER A 341 -10.19 -7.19 23.19
CA SER A 341 -9.77 -7.22 24.60
C SER A 341 -8.37 -7.78 24.80
N SER A 342 -7.94 -8.75 23.99
CA SER A 342 -6.62 -9.37 24.13
C SER A 342 -6.17 -10.09 22.86
N ILE A 343 -4.85 -10.22 22.71
CA ILE A 343 -4.16 -11.08 21.76
C ILE A 343 -3.20 -11.95 22.58
N ASP A 344 -3.42 -13.27 22.54
CA ASP A 344 -2.61 -14.28 23.20
C ASP A 344 -1.84 -15.06 22.14
N LEU A 345 -0.55 -14.74 21.99
CA LEU A 345 0.32 -15.39 21.00
C LEU A 345 0.75 -16.80 21.41
N ASN A 346 0.68 -17.14 22.71
CA ASN A 346 1.02 -18.48 23.18
C ASN A 346 -0.08 -19.48 22.82
N LYS A 347 -1.34 -19.04 22.90
CA LYS A 347 -2.52 -19.85 22.53
C LYS A 347 -2.98 -19.60 21.10
N ASN A 348 -2.42 -18.59 20.43
CA ASN A 348 -2.91 -18.01 19.19
C ASN A 348 -4.42 -17.73 19.23
N GLU A 349 -4.83 -16.98 20.25
CA GLU A 349 -6.23 -16.63 20.51
C GLU A 349 -6.42 -15.11 20.59
N ILE A 350 -7.51 -14.63 20.00
CA ILE A 350 -7.99 -13.26 20.14
C ILE A 350 -9.21 -13.26 21.05
N GLY A 351 -9.18 -12.42 22.08
CA GLY A 351 -10.31 -12.17 22.96
C GLY A 351 -11.10 -10.95 22.51
N MET A 352 -12.43 -11.07 22.51
CA MET A 352 -13.36 -9.95 22.33
C MET A 352 -14.04 -9.61 23.66
N LYS A 353 -14.23 -8.33 23.94
CA LYS A 353 -14.89 -7.87 25.17
C LYS A 353 -16.34 -8.35 25.21
N GLY A 354 -16.75 -8.93 26.32
CA GLY A 354 -18.11 -9.43 26.53
C GLY A 354 -18.44 -10.76 25.82
N GLN A 355 -17.50 -11.33 25.05
CA GLN A 355 -17.68 -12.64 24.40
C GLN A 355 -16.87 -13.71 25.14
N LYS A 356 -17.49 -14.85 25.43
CA LYS A 356 -16.81 -16.00 26.06
C LYS A 356 -15.95 -16.78 25.07
N SER A 357 -16.40 -16.86 23.81
CA SER A 357 -15.68 -17.53 22.74
C SER A 357 -14.51 -16.68 22.28
N LYS A 358 -13.32 -17.29 22.21
CA LYS A 358 -12.13 -16.68 21.63
C LYS A 358 -11.97 -17.09 20.17
N ILE A 359 -11.35 -16.23 19.38
CA ILE A 359 -11.06 -16.47 17.97
C ILE A 359 -9.66 -17.08 17.89
N LYS A 360 -9.56 -18.34 17.50
CA LYS A 360 -8.26 -18.96 17.20
C LYS A 360 -7.73 -18.48 15.86
N PHE A 361 -6.43 -18.26 15.78
CA PHE A 361 -5.74 -17.90 14.54
C PHE A 361 -4.44 -18.69 14.38
N ASP A 362 -3.92 -18.75 13.16
CA ASP A 362 -2.56 -19.20 12.86
C ASP A 362 -1.63 -18.00 12.70
N LYS A 363 -2.14 -16.93 12.06
CA LYS A 363 -1.43 -15.65 11.96
C LYS A 363 -2.38 -14.47 12.13
N VAL A 364 -1.90 -13.40 12.74
CA VAL A 364 -2.64 -12.15 12.95
C VAL A 364 -1.90 -10.95 12.35
N MET A 365 -2.62 -10.07 11.67
CA MET A 365 -2.12 -8.81 11.15
C MET A 365 -2.76 -7.63 11.88
N ILE A 366 -1.92 -6.69 12.32
CA ILE A 366 -2.30 -5.41 12.89
C ILE A 366 -2.33 -4.35 11.78
N ALA A 367 -3.51 -3.86 11.45
CA ALA A 367 -3.80 -2.90 10.37
C ALA A 367 -4.80 -1.79 10.81
N TRP A 368 -4.83 -1.46 12.10
CA TRP A 368 -5.78 -0.49 12.67
C TRP A 368 -5.44 0.99 12.42
N GLY A 369 -4.31 1.28 11.79
CA GLY A 369 -3.91 2.65 11.43
C GLY A 369 -3.61 3.55 12.64
N SER A 370 -3.65 4.86 12.45
CA SER A 370 -3.31 5.84 13.47
C SER A 370 -4.35 6.93 13.59
N GLN A 371 -4.33 7.65 14.70
CA GLN A 371 -5.15 8.85 14.91
C GLN A 371 -4.31 10.11 14.68
N LYS A 372 -4.96 11.22 14.36
CA LYS A 372 -4.28 12.52 14.37
C LYS A 372 -4.03 13.00 15.80
N LYS A 373 -2.99 13.82 15.98
CA LYS A 373 -2.69 14.43 17.29
C LYS A 373 -3.80 15.42 17.64
N ARG A 374 -4.54 15.18 18.73
CA ARG A 374 -5.63 16.06 19.16
C ARG A 374 -5.12 17.36 19.78
N ILE A 375 -5.84 18.45 19.54
CA ILE A 375 -5.60 19.79 20.09
C ILE A 375 -6.64 19.96 21.18
N GLN A 376 -6.17 20.08 22.42
CA GLN A 376 -7.01 20.16 23.60
C GLN A 376 -7.00 21.57 24.19
N ASN A 377 -8.12 21.94 24.81
CA ASN A 377 -8.25 23.14 25.61
C ASN A 377 -7.57 22.98 26.98
N LEU A 378 -7.62 24.04 27.80
CA LEU A 378 -7.02 24.03 29.15
C LEU A 378 -7.64 22.98 30.09
N ALA A 379 -8.87 22.53 29.82
CA ALA A 379 -9.54 21.46 30.57
C ALA A 379 -9.25 20.06 30.01
N GLY A 380 -8.42 19.94 28.97
CA GLY A 380 -8.10 18.67 28.30
C GLY A 380 -9.15 18.18 27.31
N SER A 381 -10.23 18.95 27.06
CA SER A 381 -11.28 18.62 26.08
C SER A 381 -10.95 19.16 24.70
N GLU A 382 -11.50 18.56 23.64
CA GLU A 382 -11.37 19.06 22.27
C GLU A 382 -12.22 20.31 22.03
N TYR A 383 -11.79 21.17 21.11
CA TYR A 383 -12.54 22.37 20.72
C TYR A 383 -13.60 22.03 19.66
N SER A 384 -14.82 22.57 19.79
CA SER A 384 -15.94 22.28 18.90
C SER A 384 -15.79 22.82 17.46
N ASN A 385 -14.88 23.78 17.24
CA ASN A 385 -14.54 24.31 15.92
C ASN A 385 -13.17 23.82 15.38
N VAL A 386 -12.55 22.83 16.03
CA VAL A 386 -11.34 22.17 15.54
C VAL A 386 -11.71 20.80 14.97
N TYR A 387 -11.39 20.57 13.71
CA TYR A 387 -11.79 19.39 12.96
C TYR A 387 -10.59 18.60 12.45
N TYR A 388 -10.77 17.29 12.31
CA TYR A 388 -9.77 16.35 11.82
C TYR A 388 -10.32 15.61 10.60
N LEU A 389 -9.62 15.65 9.47
CA LEU A 389 -9.99 14.86 8.28
C LEU A 389 -9.52 13.42 8.46
N GLU A 390 -10.38 12.58 8.99
CA GLU A 390 -10.10 11.15 9.26
C GLU A 390 -11.04 10.21 8.49
N ASP A 391 -12.26 10.66 8.23
CA ASP A 391 -13.29 9.89 7.52
C ASP A 391 -14.25 10.77 6.71
N ARG A 392 -15.16 10.15 5.95
CA ARG A 392 -16.18 10.85 5.17
C ARG A 392 -17.14 11.74 5.95
N PHE A 393 -17.41 11.42 7.22
CA PHE A 393 -18.31 12.21 8.04
C PHE A 393 -17.61 13.48 8.52
N SER A 394 -16.35 13.35 8.93
CA SER A 394 -15.49 14.47 9.28
C SER A 394 -15.29 15.40 8.09
N HIS A 395 -15.07 14.87 6.88
CA HIS A 395 -14.99 15.66 5.66
C HIS A 395 -16.29 16.40 5.37
N ALA A 396 -17.45 15.72 5.41
CA ALA A 396 -18.74 16.35 5.19
C ALA A 396 -19.04 17.46 6.21
N LYS A 397 -18.66 17.26 7.48
CA LYS A 397 -18.75 18.29 8.52
C LYS A 397 -17.87 19.49 8.18
N VAL A 398 -16.59 19.27 7.88
CA VAL A 398 -15.66 20.35 7.52
C VAL A 398 -16.16 21.09 6.28
N HIS A 399 -16.59 20.37 5.25
CA HIS A 399 -17.14 20.94 4.02
C HIS A 399 -18.30 21.91 4.29
N ASN A 400 -19.24 21.54 5.15
CA ASN A 400 -20.36 22.42 5.51
C ASN A 400 -19.92 23.66 6.30
N GLU A 401 -18.87 23.54 7.11
CA GLU A 401 -18.39 24.63 7.96
C GLU A 401 -17.49 25.61 7.19
N ILE A 402 -16.65 25.15 6.26
CA ILE A 402 -15.83 26.04 5.43
C ILE A 402 -16.67 26.98 4.56
N LEU A 403 -17.88 26.57 4.14
CA LEU A 403 -18.80 27.39 3.36
C LEU A 403 -19.41 28.56 4.15
N LYS A 404 -19.35 28.50 5.49
CA LYS A 404 -19.86 29.53 6.41
C LYS A 404 -18.74 30.39 7.00
N ALA A 405 -17.50 29.95 6.87
CA ALA A 405 -16.34 30.56 7.50
C ALA A 405 -15.84 31.79 6.73
N LYS A 406 -15.44 32.82 7.47
CA LYS A 406 -14.68 33.97 6.97
C LYS A 406 -13.19 33.74 7.12
N THR A 407 -12.76 33.07 8.20
CA THR A 407 -11.36 32.72 8.45
C THR A 407 -11.22 31.23 8.71
N ILE A 408 -10.52 30.53 7.81
CA ILE A 408 -10.19 29.11 7.89
C ILE A 408 -8.71 29.00 8.26
N LEU A 409 -8.43 28.32 9.37
CA LEU A 409 -7.06 27.98 9.76
C LEU A 409 -6.77 26.51 9.44
N VAL A 410 -5.81 26.25 8.57
CA VAL A 410 -5.22 24.92 8.40
C VAL A 410 -3.99 24.85 9.32
N MET A 411 -4.06 24.00 10.34
CA MET A 411 -3.01 23.89 11.36
C MET A 411 -2.14 22.66 11.12
N GLY A 412 -0.90 22.89 10.70
CA GLY A 412 0.10 21.87 10.40
C GLY A 412 1.01 22.25 9.22
N GLY A 413 2.23 21.72 9.23
CA GLY A 413 3.28 21.94 8.24
C GLY A 413 3.55 20.70 7.38
N THR A 414 2.59 19.77 7.31
CA THR A 414 2.70 18.49 6.60
C THR A 414 2.36 18.62 5.11
N PHE A 415 2.74 17.64 4.30
CA PHE A 415 2.35 17.59 2.89
C PHE A 415 0.82 17.60 2.72
N GLU A 416 0.09 16.95 3.63
CA GLU A 416 -1.36 16.90 3.64
C GLU A 416 -1.98 18.27 4.03
N ALA A 417 -1.34 19.04 4.92
CA ALA A 417 -1.77 20.39 5.27
C ALA A 417 -1.68 21.35 4.07
N TYR A 418 -0.61 21.25 3.28
CA TYR A 418 -0.41 22.08 2.09
C TYR A 418 -1.47 21.78 1.02
N GLN A 419 -1.73 20.50 0.78
CA GLN A 419 -2.77 20.05 -0.16
C GLN A 419 -4.16 20.45 0.32
N THR A 420 -4.44 20.32 1.62
CA THR A 420 -5.71 20.74 2.23
C THR A 420 -5.95 22.23 2.02
N ALA A 421 -4.97 23.09 2.34
CA ALA A 421 -5.11 24.53 2.15
C ALA A 421 -5.34 24.91 0.68
N SER A 422 -4.55 24.33 -0.24
CA SER A 422 -4.69 24.59 -1.68
C SER A 422 -6.04 24.07 -2.22
N SER A 423 -6.48 22.89 -1.79
CA SER A 423 -7.74 22.31 -2.26
C SER A 423 -8.96 23.05 -1.72
N VAL A 424 -8.94 23.51 -0.45
CA VAL A 424 -10.02 24.33 0.11
C VAL A 424 -10.13 25.64 -0.65
N ARG A 425 -9.01 26.32 -0.92
CA ARG A 425 -9.01 27.55 -1.74
C ARG A 425 -9.60 27.32 -3.12
N LYS A 426 -9.14 26.29 -3.83
CA LYS A 426 -9.63 25.94 -5.18
C LYS A 426 -11.14 25.65 -5.16
N TYR A 427 -11.62 24.93 -4.15
CA TYR A 427 -13.04 24.64 -4.01
C TYR A 427 -13.88 25.89 -3.72
N LEU A 428 -13.47 26.71 -2.76
CA LEU A 428 -14.18 27.96 -2.42
C LEU A 428 -14.24 28.93 -3.62
N ASP A 429 -13.17 29.01 -4.42
CA ASP A 429 -13.18 29.77 -5.67
C ASP A 429 -14.21 29.23 -6.67
N SER A 430 -14.32 27.91 -6.81
CA SER A 430 -15.27 27.28 -7.73
C SER A 430 -16.74 27.55 -7.38
N VAL A 431 -17.04 27.84 -6.10
CA VAL A 431 -18.39 28.19 -5.61
C VAL A 431 -18.56 29.70 -5.38
N GLY A 432 -17.61 30.53 -5.85
CA GLY A 432 -17.69 31.99 -5.81
C GLY A 432 -17.36 32.64 -4.45
N GLN A 433 -16.82 31.90 -3.48
CA GLN A 433 -16.43 32.42 -2.16
C GLN A 433 -14.96 32.90 -2.14
N THR A 434 -14.66 33.98 -2.86
CA THR A 434 -13.29 34.50 -3.03
C THR A 434 -12.72 35.20 -1.80
N GLU A 435 -13.57 35.68 -0.90
CA GLU A 435 -13.20 36.56 0.22
C GLU A 435 -12.78 35.80 1.50
N THR A 436 -13.00 34.49 1.57
CA THR A 436 -12.61 33.69 2.74
C THR A 436 -11.10 33.68 2.90
N GLU A 437 -10.63 34.09 4.08
CA GLU A 437 -9.23 34.07 4.46
C GLU A 437 -8.81 32.64 4.81
N ILE A 438 -7.75 32.14 4.18
CA ILE A 438 -7.17 30.83 4.49
C ILE A 438 -5.75 31.04 5.00
N ILE A 439 -5.48 30.52 6.19
CA ILE A 439 -4.18 30.62 6.85
C ILE A 439 -3.65 29.22 7.08
N LEU A 440 -2.45 28.93 6.59
CA LEU A 440 -1.69 27.73 6.88
C LEU A 440 -0.65 28.05 7.96
N LEU A 441 -0.76 27.44 9.13
CA LEU A 441 0.08 27.74 10.30
C LEU A 441 0.68 26.48 10.92
N ASP A 442 1.98 26.52 11.22
CA ASP A 442 2.62 25.54 12.10
C ASP A 442 3.68 26.21 12.99
N HIS A 443 3.89 25.61 14.16
CA HIS A 443 4.94 25.94 15.10
C HIS A 443 6.29 25.30 14.79
N GLN A 444 6.30 24.20 14.05
CA GLN A 444 7.52 23.53 13.61
C GLN A 444 7.95 23.99 12.21
N PRO A 445 9.23 23.76 11.83
CA PRO A 445 9.64 23.79 10.44
C PRO A 445 8.81 22.80 9.63
N SER A 446 8.31 23.23 8.47
CA SER A 446 7.43 22.39 7.64
C SER A 446 8.15 21.14 7.11
N GLU A 447 7.40 20.05 6.89
CA GLU A 447 7.92 18.84 6.22
C GLU A 447 8.43 19.16 4.81
N VAL A 448 7.83 20.15 4.14
CA VAL A 448 8.30 20.64 2.83
C VAL A 448 9.69 21.26 2.93
N GLU A 449 9.97 22.02 3.98
CA GLU A 449 11.30 22.59 4.23
C GLU A 449 12.32 21.53 4.63
N GLN A 450 11.92 20.55 5.43
CA GLN A 450 12.78 19.43 5.81
C GLN A 450 13.11 18.55 4.61
N ALA A 451 12.13 18.24 3.77
CA ALA A 451 12.28 17.39 2.60
C ALA A 451 13.02 18.08 1.44
N PHE A 452 12.76 19.37 1.20
CA PHE A 452 13.21 20.06 -0.02
C PHE A 452 14.23 21.18 0.22
N GLY A 453 14.53 21.52 1.47
CA GLY A 453 15.38 22.65 1.83
C GLY A 453 14.69 24.02 1.64
N GLY A 454 15.30 25.05 2.24
CA GLY A 454 14.68 26.39 2.37
C GLY A 454 14.36 27.10 1.06
N ASN A 455 15.19 26.95 0.02
CA ASN A 455 14.97 27.61 -1.27
C ASN A 455 13.72 27.10 -1.99
N ILE A 456 13.58 25.76 -2.09
CA ILE A 456 12.41 25.13 -2.74
C ILE A 456 11.16 25.32 -1.89
N ALA A 457 11.27 25.22 -0.56
CA ALA A 457 10.16 25.51 0.34
C ALA A 457 9.65 26.95 0.19
N SER A 458 10.56 27.92 0.07
CA SER A 458 10.19 29.33 -0.17
C SER A 458 9.43 29.53 -1.48
N MET A 459 9.82 28.82 -2.55
CA MET A 459 9.09 28.80 -3.81
C MET A 459 7.69 28.20 -3.63
N ILE A 460 7.55 27.07 -2.94
CA ILE A 460 6.25 26.44 -2.65
C ILE A 460 5.36 27.37 -1.81
N HIS A 461 5.91 28.04 -0.80
CA HIS A 461 5.17 29.03 0.00
C HIS A 461 4.71 30.21 -0.86
N LYS A 462 5.53 30.65 -1.83
CA LYS A 462 5.13 31.68 -2.82
C LYS A 462 3.97 31.18 -3.67
N MET A 463 3.98 29.93 -4.14
CA MET A 463 2.85 29.34 -4.89
C MET A 463 1.54 29.35 -4.09
N LEU A 464 1.57 29.04 -2.80
CA LEU A 464 0.39 29.13 -1.93
C LEU A 464 -0.07 30.58 -1.72
N ARG A 465 0.86 31.51 -1.53
CA ARG A 465 0.54 32.94 -1.43
C ARG A 465 -0.08 33.50 -2.70
N ASP A 466 0.36 33.06 -3.87
CA ASP A 466 -0.25 33.42 -5.16
C ASP A 466 -1.70 32.93 -5.27
N GLN A 467 -2.05 31.86 -4.53
CA GLN A 467 -3.43 31.38 -4.39
C GLN A 467 -4.22 32.14 -3.30
N ARG A 468 -3.67 33.20 -2.71
CA ARG A 468 -4.25 33.95 -1.58
C ARG A 468 -4.32 33.15 -0.27
N ILE A 469 -3.36 32.26 -0.05
CA ILE A 469 -3.21 31.54 1.23
C ILE A 469 -2.06 32.16 2.02
N SER A 470 -2.35 32.58 3.26
CA SER A 470 -1.35 33.09 4.19
C SER A 470 -0.55 31.94 4.79
N VAL A 471 0.77 31.91 4.58
CA VAL A 471 1.64 30.83 5.10
C VAL A 471 2.48 31.35 6.26
N ILE A 472 2.35 30.71 7.42
CA ILE A 472 3.00 31.07 8.68
C ILE A 472 3.64 29.83 9.31
N MET A 473 4.87 29.51 8.89
CA MET A 473 5.64 28.37 9.41
C MET A 473 6.57 28.80 10.54
N SER A 474 7.03 27.83 11.34
CA SER A 474 7.98 28.05 12.44
C SER A 474 7.53 29.17 13.38
N ALA A 475 6.24 29.21 13.72
CA ALA A 475 5.66 30.20 14.61
C ALA A 475 5.60 29.70 16.06
N GLU A 476 6.20 30.42 17.00
CA GLU A 476 6.08 30.08 18.42
C GLU A 476 4.64 30.38 18.87
N ILE A 477 3.79 29.35 18.97
CA ILE A 477 2.44 29.48 19.53
C ILE A 477 2.59 29.73 21.04
N THR A 478 2.27 30.95 21.47
CA THR A 478 2.42 31.38 22.87
C THR A 478 1.19 31.04 23.70
N LYS A 479 0.00 31.12 23.10
CA LYS A 479 -1.26 30.89 23.82
C LYS A 479 -2.40 30.54 22.87
N MET A 480 -3.23 29.58 23.27
CA MET A 480 -4.55 29.34 22.68
C MET A 480 -5.62 29.75 23.70
N ARG A 481 -6.66 30.49 23.27
CA ARG A 481 -7.78 30.90 24.13
C ARG A 481 -9.08 30.36 23.60
N GLY A 482 -9.92 29.91 24.51
CA GLY A 482 -11.20 29.30 24.20
C GLY A 482 -11.62 28.32 25.29
N ILE A 483 -12.93 28.21 25.53
CA ILE A 483 -13.49 27.21 26.43
C ILE A 483 -14.00 26.04 25.59
N ASP A 484 -15.14 26.22 24.90
CA ASP A 484 -15.70 25.24 23.96
C ASP A 484 -15.14 25.40 22.55
N LYS A 485 -15.04 26.65 22.06
CA LYS A 485 -14.45 26.99 20.75
C LYS A 485 -13.07 27.59 20.93
N LEU A 486 -12.19 27.35 19.97
CA LEU A 486 -10.90 28.01 19.86
C LEU A 486 -11.10 29.41 19.29
N ASP A 487 -11.21 30.39 20.19
CA ASP A 487 -11.52 31.79 19.86
C ASP A 487 -10.31 32.52 19.27
N SER A 488 -9.11 32.21 19.77
CA SER A 488 -7.90 32.85 19.27
C SER A 488 -6.62 32.05 19.53
N ILE A 489 -5.70 32.16 18.59
CA ILE A 489 -4.34 31.62 18.68
C ILE A 489 -3.36 32.79 18.64
N TYR A 490 -2.54 32.90 19.68
CA TYR A 490 -1.47 33.88 19.80
C TYR A 490 -0.14 33.23 19.45
N PHE A 491 0.69 33.94 18.68
CA PHE A 491 1.97 33.43 18.24
C PHE A 491 2.98 34.54 17.98
N LYS A 492 4.26 34.17 18.02
CA LYS A 492 5.39 35.01 17.60
C LYS A 492 6.02 34.41 16.34
N ARG A 493 6.51 35.27 15.44
CA ARG A 493 7.22 34.84 14.24
C ARG A 493 8.72 34.77 14.54
N ASN A 494 9.37 33.66 14.19
CA ASN A 494 10.80 33.46 14.47
C ASN A 494 11.73 34.35 13.60
N ASN A 495 11.24 34.88 12.47
CA ASN A 495 12.02 35.69 11.52
C ASN A 495 12.08 37.20 11.85
N GLN A 496 11.93 37.63 13.10
CA GLN A 496 12.15 39.03 13.47
C GLN A 496 13.65 39.34 13.49
N LYS A 497 14.06 40.42 12.82
CA LYS A 497 15.46 40.83 12.77
C LYS A 497 15.94 41.19 14.18
N LYS A 498 17.21 40.90 14.49
CA LYS A 498 17.83 41.18 15.78
C LYS A 498 17.74 42.70 16.06
N GLY A 499 16.89 43.10 17.03
CA GLY A 499 16.62 44.50 17.37
C GLY A 499 15.18 44.96 17.13
N GLU A 500 14.33 44.18 16.45
CA GLU A 500 12.90 44.47 16.32
C GLU A 500 12.15 44.13 17.62
N LYS A 501 11.13 44.94 17.97
CA LYS A 501 10.24 44.62 19.10
C LYS A 501 9.56 43.28 18.83
N LYS A 502 9.57 42.38 19.82
CA LYS A 502 8.82 41.11 19.77
C LYS A 502 7.31 41.39 19.73
N ILE A 503 6.76 41.50 18.53
CA ILE A 503 5.31 41.62 18.31
C ILE A 503 4.68 40.24 18.44
N GLU A 504 3.69 40.13 19.33
CA GLU A 504 2.79 38.98 19.40
C GLU A 504 1.61 39.21 18.46
N TYR A 505 1.37 38.26 17.58
CA TYR A 505 0.25 38.25 16.63
C TYR A 505 -0.86 37.36 17.17
N PHE A 506 -2.08 37.53 16.67
CA PHE A 506 -3.17 36.60 16.93
C PHE A 506 -4.00 36.33 15.67
N ILE A 507 -4.61 35.15 15.62
CA ILE A 507 -5.62 34.74 14.62
C ILE A 507 -6.90 34.39 15.37
N LYS A 508 -8.06 34.76 14.82
CA LYS A 508 -9.39 34.36 15.30
C LYS A 508 -10.06 33.47 14.25
N PRO A 509 -9.90 32.13 14.33
CA PRO A 509 -10.45 31.24 13.31
C PRO A 509 -11.94 30.98 13.56
N ASP A 510 -12.74 30.97 12.49
CA ASP A 510 -14.10 30.43 12.56
C ASP A 510 -14.05 28.90 12.63
N ILE A 511 -13.11 28.32 11.87
CA ILE A 511 -12.86 26.88 11.78
C ILE A 511 -11.35 26.60 11.75
N VAL A 512 -10.93 25.54 12.44
CA VAL A 512 -9.58 24.98 12.33
C VAL A 512 -9.64 23.59 11.72
N ILE A 513 -8.86 23.35 10.67
CA ILE A 513 -8.61 22.03 10.09
C ILE A 513 -7.24 21.57 10.56
N ALA A 514 -7.20 20.58 11.45
CA ALA A 514 -5.96 20.05 12.01
C ALA A 514 -5.34 18.97 11.10
N GLU A 515 -4.19 19.32 10.53
CA GLU A 515 -3.32 18.48 9.69
C GLU A 515 -1.91 18.42 10.29
N ASN A 516 -1.85 18.27 11.61
CA ASN A 516 -0.64 18.30 12.43
C ASN A 516 0.15 16.98 12.47
N GLY A 517 0.03 16.19 11.41
CA GLY A 517 0.78 14.95 11.20
C GLY A 517 0.26 13.74 11.94
N LEU A 518 1.08 12.70 11.91
CA LEU A 518 0.72 11.36 12.35
C LEU A 518 0.84 11.22 13.87
N GLY A 519 -0.30 10.99 14.54
CA GLY A 519 -0.36 10.72 15.99
C GLY A 519 -0.11 9.25 16.34
N ALA A 520 -0.56 8.83 17.52
CA ALA A 520 -0.38 7.47 18.01
C ALA A 520 -1.20 6.46 17.17
N PRO A 521 -0.80 5.18 17.14
CA PRO A 521 -1.66 4.09 16.66
C PRO A 521 -3.05 4.15 17.32
N LYS A 522 -4.12 3.79 16.60
CA LYS A 522 -5.50 3.81 17.16
C LYS A 522 -5.62 3.00 18.45
N ILE A 523 -4.89 1.89 18.52
CA ILE A 523 -4.84 1.01 19.68
C ILE A 523 -3.38 0.80 20.07
N GLU A 524 -3.11 0.87 21.37
CA GLU A 524 -1.79 0.57 21.92
C GLU A 524 -1.62 -0.95 22.04
N ILE A 525 -0.74 -1.53 21.24
CA ILE A 525 -0.55 -2.99 21.15
C ILE A 525 -0.22 -3.62 22.50
N LYS A 526 0.58 -2.94 23.34
CA LYS A 526 0.99 -3.43 24.67
C LYS A 526 -0.19 -3.67 25.62
N LYS A 527 -1.31 -2.98 25.44
CA LYS A 527 -2.53 -3.18 26.25
C LYS A 527 -3.30 -4.45 25.90
N LEU A 528 -3.08 -4.97 24.69
CA LEU A 528 -3.79 -6.14 24.18
C LEU A 528 -2.97 -7.42 24.30
N LEU A 529 -1.64 -7.31 24.23
CA LEU A 529 -0.77 -8.46 24.38
C LEU A 529 -0.87 -8.99 25.81
N THR A 530 -1.28 -10.25 25.93
CA THR A 530 -1.25 -10.93 27.23
C THR A 530 0.21 -11.13 27.65
N PRO A 531 0.58 -10.83 28.92
CA PRO A 531 1.92 -11.09 29.41
C PRO A 531 2.24 -12.58 29.26
N ASP A 532 3.49 -12.89 28.97
CA ASP A 532 3.93 -14.27 28.85
C ASP A 532 3.86 -14.94 30.23
N VAL A 533 2.79 -15.71 30.48
CA VAL A 533 2.53 -16.34 31.80
C VAL A 533 3.32 -17.66 31.94
N HIS A 534 4.06 -18.09 30.92
CA HIS A 534 4.91 -19.28 30.94
C HIS A 534 6.39 -18.92 30.96
N ALA A 535 6.82 -18.18 32.00
CA ALA A 535 8.22 -18.06 32.39
C ALA A 535 8.78 -19.36 33.04
N GLU A 536 8.24 -20.53 32.66
CA GLU A 536 8.72 -21.85 33.09
C GLU A 536 9.46 -22.60 31.96
N SER A 537 9.51 -22.07 30.74
CA SER A 537 10.44 -22.54 29.71
C SER A 537 11.81 -21.88 29.90
N ASP A 538 12.89 -22.67 29.77
CA ASP A 538 14.27 -22.15 29.78
C ASP A 538 14.58 -21.22 28.58
N GLU A 539 13.68 -21.13 27.59
CA GLU A 539 13.80 -20.23 26.46
C GLU A 539 13.10 -18.88 26.74
N PRO A 540 13.78 -17.74 26.54
CA PRO A 540 13.18 -16.43 26.74
C PRO A 540 12.06 -16.18 25.72
N PRO A 541 10.98 -15.47 26.12
CA PRO A 541 9.92 -15.04 25.20
C PRO A 541 10.51 -14.36 23.96
N LEU A 542 10.01 -14.68 22.77
CA LEU A 542 10.37 -13.90 21.59
C LEU A 542 9.87 -12.47 21.77
N ALA A 543 10.80 -11.51 21.79
CA ALA A 543 10.47 -10.12 22.00
C ALA A 543 9.64 -9.58 20.81
N ILE A 544 8.42 -9.15 21.11
CA ILE A 544 7.57 -8.44 20.15
C ILE A 544 8.15 -7.04 19.93
N GLY A 545 8.38 -6.71 18.67
CA GLY A 545 8.91 -5.45 18.21
C GLY A 545 7.95 -4.29 18.48
N VAL A 546 8.23 -3.54 19.53
CA VAL A 546 7.53 -2.31 19.88
C VAL A 546 8.56 -1.28 20.31
N ASP A 547 8.42 -0.03 19.85
CA ASP A 547 9.32 1.04 20.28
C ASP A 547 9.02 1.53 21.72
N SER A 548 9.81 2.50 22.17
CA SER A 548 9.65 3.10 23.50
C SER A 548 8.29 3.80 23.70
N ASN A 549 7.64 4.22 22.62
CA ASN A 549 6.34 4.90 22.64
C ASN A 549 5.15 3.94 22.45
N GLY A 550 5.40 2.62 22.38
CA GLY A 550 4.32 1.65 22.19
C GLY A 550 3.91 1.45 20.72
N ILE A 551 4.69 1.97 19.77
CA ILE A 551 4.43 1.83 18.33
C ILE A 551 4.97 0.48 17.84
N PRO A 552 4.15 -0.37 17.18
CA PRO A 552 4.63 -1.58 16.51
C PRO A 552 5.81 -1.29 15.59
N ALA A 553 6.88 -2.04 15.73
CA ALA A 553 8.10 -1.86 14.96
C ALA A 553 8.50 -3.19 14.32
N CYS A 554 8.22 -3.34 13.04
CA CYS A 554 8.42 -4.58 12.31
C CYS A 554 9.82 -4.71 11.70
N ASP A 555 10.13 -5.89 11.19
CA ASP A 555 11.25 -6.15 10.30
C ASP A 555 10.93 -5.82 8.82
N ILE A 556 11.85 -6.10 7.89
CA ILE A 556 11.67 -5.83 6.44
C ILE A 556 10.57 -6.70 5.80
N LYS A 557 10.04 -7.68 6.53
CA LYS A 557 8.95 -8.59 6.11
C LYS A 557 7.64 -8.29 6.84
N PHE A 558 7.59 -7.21 7.61
CA PHE A 558 6.45 -6.79 8.43
C PHE A 558 6.12 -7.71 9.62
N SER A 559 7.02 -8.61 9.99
CA SER A 559 6.90 -9.41 11.22
C SER A 559 7.17 -8.53 12.44
N LEU A 560 6.41 -8.75 13.52
CA LEU A 560 6.74 -8.17 14.83
C LEU A 560 7.66 -9.06 15.68
N HIS A 561 7.92 -10.31 15.30
CA HIS A 561 8.95 -11.13 15.94
C HIS A 561 10.30 -10.89 15.27
N TYR A 562 11.26 -10.29 15.98
CA TYR A 562 12.60 -10.11 15.40
C TYR A 562 13.27 -11.46 15.18
N ASN A 563 13.82 -11.66 13.98
CA ASN A 563 14.60 -12.84 13.57
C ASN A 563 13.83 -14.16 13.52
N ASP A 564 12.49 -14.13 13.48
CA ASP A 564 11.66 -15.33 13.35
C ASP A 564 11.14 -15.52 11.92
N ILE A 565 11.41 -16.69 11.35
CA ILE A 565 10.88 -17.07 10.04
C ILE A 565 9.41 -17.54 10.08
N HIS A 566 8.86 -17.78 11.27
CA HIS A 566 7.51 -18.30 11.52
C HIS A 566 6.66 -17.38 12.41
N SER A 567 6.90 -16.07 12.33
CA SER A 567 6.15 -15.07 13.09
C SER A 567 4.63 -15.28 12.99
N PRO A 568 3.90 -15.43 14.12
CA PRO A 568 2.45 -15.49 14.14
C PRO A 568 1.82 -14.10 14.04
N ILE A 569 2.60 -13.03 14.18
CA ILE A 569 2.11 -11.66 14.27
C ILE A 569 2.82 -10.72 13.27
N PHE A 570 2.03 -9.92 12.57
CA PHE A 570 2.47 -8.95 11.58
C PHE A 570 1.83 -7.59 11.85
N ALA A 571 2.44 -6.51 11.38
CA ALA A 571 1.84 -5.18 11.44
C ALA A 571 2.20 -4.35 10.21
N CYS A 572 1.25 -3.54 9.72
CA CYS A 572 1.42 -2.77 8.48
C CYS A 572 0.71 -1.42 8.54
N GLY A 573 0.88 -0.61 7.49
CA GLY A 573 0.28 0.71 7.38
C GLY A 573 0.77 1.71 8.43
N SER A 574 -0.01 2.77 8.62
CA SER A 574 0.41 3.95 9.39
C SER A 574 0.61 3.71 10.89
N CYS A 575 0.11 2.57 11.41
CA CYS A 575 0.32 2.17 12.79
C CYS A 575 1.72 1.63 13.08
N THR A 576 2.51 1.31 12.04
CA THR A 576 3.73 0.52 12.17
C THR A 576 4.97 1.25 11.66
N GLN A 577 6.09 1.10 12.38
CA GLN A 577 7.43 1.45 11.90
C GLN A 577 8.04 0.28 11.14
N TYR A 578 8.66 0.54 10.00
CA TYR A 578 9.39 -0.45 9.20
C TYR A 578 10.81 0.02 8.91
N PRO A 579 11.79 -0.89 8.69
CA PRO A 579 13.13 -0.50 8.28
C PRO A 579 13.09 -0.01 6.83
N SER A 580 13.40 1.27 6.64
CA SER A 580 13.48 1.87 5.31
C SER A 580 14.56 1.19 4.47
N PHE A 581 14.22 0.89 3.22
CA PHE A 581 15.19 0.41 2.23
C PHE A 581 16.25 1.49 1.88
N MET A 582 15.87 2.77 1.94
CA MET A 582 16.69 3.92 1.58
C MET A 582 17.54 4.43 2.75
N GLN A 583 16.89 4.80 3.86
CA GLN A 583 17.54 5.38 5.05
C GLN A 583 18.23 4.32 5.92
N LYS A 584 17.83 3.06 5.83
CA LYS A 584 18.24 1.97 6.75
C LYS A 584 17.89 2.25 8.23
N THR A 585 17.02 3.21 8.48
CA THR A 585 16.43 3.52 9.80
C THR A 585 14.97 3.09 9.81
N LYS A 586 14.39 2.98 11.01
CA LYS A 586 12.96 2.74 11.13
C LYS A 586 12.20 4.02 10.82
N VAL A 587 11.27 3.95 9.88
CA VAL A 587 10.42 5.06 9.48
C VAL A 587 8.95 4.69 9.65
N ARG A 588 8.10 5.70 9.82
CA ARG A 588 6.64 5.56 9.88
C ARG A 588 6.01 6.69 9.08
N THR A 589 5.01 6.37 8.29
CA THR A 589 4.33 7.33 7.42
C THR A 589 2.84 7.00 7.31
N GLN A 590 2.06 8.00 6.91
CA GLN A 590 0.61 7.90 6.68
C GLN A 590 0.27 7.94 5.19
N ASP A 591 1.26 7.79 4.33
CA ASP A 591 1.08 7.77 2.88
C ASP A 591 0.24 6.56 2.45
N VAL A 592 -0.82 6.83 1.67
CA VAL A 592 -1.81 5.83 1.26
C VAL A 592 -1.18 4.72 0.42
N LYS A 593 -0.24 5.07 -0.47
CA LYS A 593 0.48 4.09 -1.29
C LYS A 593 1.35 3.20 -0.42
N TYR A 594 2.05 3.76 0.55
CA TYR A 594 2.76 2.95 1.55
C TYR A 594 1.80 2.03 2.34
N ASN A 595 0.66 2.52 2.80
CA ASN A 595 -0.27 1.73 3.61
C ASN A 595 -0.78 0.49 2.84
N ILE A 596 -1.10 0.68 1.55
CA ILE A 596 -1.54 -0.40 0.65
C ILE A 596 -0.37 -1.35 0.34
N GLU A 597 0.80 -0.83 -0.04
CA GLU A 597 1.94 -1.66 -0.39
C GLU A 597 2.46 -2.46 0.82
N SER A 598 2.62 -1.84 1.98
CA SER A 598 3.07 -2.53 3.20
C SER A 598 2.16 -3.69 3.57
N ALA A 599 0.84 -3.49 3.48
CA ALA A 599 -0.15 -4.53 3.76
C ALA A 599 -0.11 -5.69 2.76
N PHE A 600 0.07 -5.40 1.47
CA PHE A 600 0.27 -6.43 0.45
C PHE A 600 1.48 -7.31 0.80
N PHE A 601 2.64 -6.71 1.10
CA PHE A 601 3.86 -7.46 1.44
C PHE A 601 3.72 -8.23 2.76
N ALA A 602 3.08 -7.63 3.77
CA ALA A 602 2.78 -8.31 5.04
C ALA A 602 1.91 -9.56 4.81
N ALA A 603 0.86 -9.46 3.98
CA ALA A 603 0.00 -10.58 3.64
C ALA A 603 0.73 -11.69 2.87
N MET A 604 1.62 -11.32 1.95
CA MET A 604 2.50 -12.30 1.27
C MET A 604 3.39 -13.04 2.28
N ASN A 605 3.90 -12.35 3.31
CA ASN A 605 4.70 -12.98 4.36
C ASN A 605 3.87 -13.78 5.37
N MET A 606 2.61 -13.42 5.61
CA MET A 606 1.66 -14.31 6.31
C MET A 606 1.47 -15.62 5.55
N MET A 607 1.51 -15.60 4.22
CA MET A 607 1.49 -16.83 3.39
C MET A 607 2.87 -17.47 3.20
N ASP A 608 3.87 -17.10 4.01
CA ASP A 608 5.23 -17.65 3.99
C ASP A 608 5.99 -17.45 2.66
N LYS A 609 5.64 -16.42 1.89
CA LYS A 609 6.31 -16.11 0.60
C LYS A 609 7.71 -15.51 0.77
N ARG A 610 8.04 -14.99 1.96
CA ARG A 610 9.37 -14.47 2.34
C ARG A 610 9.87 -13.37 1.40
N VAL A 611 9.04 -12.36 1.19
CA VAL A 611 9.30 -11.20 0.32
C VAL A 611 9.73 -10.00 1.14
N GLU A 612 10.83 -9.36 0.73
CA GLU A 612 11.34 -8.15 1.39
C GLU A 612 10.65 -6.90 0.86
N PHE A 613 10.32 -5.96 1.76
CA PHE A 613 9.78 -4.67 1.39
C PHE A 613 10.88 -3.70 0.96
N ARG A 614 11.07 -3.56 -0.36
CA ARG A 614 11.96 -2.56 -0.97
C ARG A 614 11.14 -1.47 -1.63
N TYR A 615 10.84 -0.43 -0.87
CA TYR A 615 9.92 0.64 -1.28
C TYR A 615 10.67 1.94 -1.56
N ILE A 616 10.47 2.49 -2.76
CA ILE A 616 10.87 3.86 -3.11
C ILE A 616 9.61 4.70 -3.11
N PRO A 617 9.42 5.60 -2.12
CA PRO A 617 8.20 6.40 -2.05
C PRO A 617 8.08 7.34 -3.23
N PHE A 618 6.83 7.56 -3.62
CA PHE A 618 6.42 8.51 -4.64
C PHE A 618 5.29 9.33 -4.04
N THR A 619 5.50 10.64 -3.86
CA THR A 619 4.54 11.55 -3.25
C THR A 619 4.16 12.64 -4.26
N PRO A 620 2.94 12.61 -4.80
CA PRO A 620 2.41 13.74 -5.56
C PRO A 620 2.05 14.89 -4.62
N LEU A 621 2.36 16.11 -5.05
CA LEU A 621 2.01 17.37 -4.38
C LEU A 621 1.12 18.19 -5.31
N LYS A 622 -0.19 18.20 -5.03
CA LYS A 622 -1.17 18.96 -5.82
C LYS A 622 -1.34 20.36 -5.22
N LEU A 623 -0.56 21.31 -5.73
CA LEU A 623 -0.63 22.72 -5.34
C LEU A 623 -1.04 23.58 -6.54
N GLY A 624 -2.34 23.88 -6.64
CA GLY A 624 -2.90 24.50 -7.85
C GLY A 624 -2.78 23.58 -9.06
N ASP A 625 -2.37 24.13 -10.20
CA ASP A 625 -2.32 23.40 -11.48
C ASP A 625 -0.90 23.02 -11.91
N THR A 626 0.14 23.42 -11.16
CA THR A 626 1.53 23.03 -11.45
C THR A 626 1.79 21.63 -10.90
N PRO A 627 2.17 20.65 -11.73
CA PRO A 627 2.50 19.31 -11.25
C PRO A 627 3.81 19.32 -10.48
N ILE A 628 3.78 18.84 -9.23
CA ILE A 628 4.93 18.63 -8.37
C ILE A 628 4.93 17.16 -7.94
N TYR A 629 6.05 16.48 -8.18
CA TYR A 629 6.21 15.09 -7.79
C TYR A 629 7.54 14.91 -7.08
N PHE A 630 7.50 14.31 -5.90
CA PHE A 630 8.67 13.94 -5.15
C PHE A 630 8.84 12.42 -5.13
N ILE A 631 10.07 11.97 -5.35
CA ILE A 631 10.50 10.58 -5.32
C ILE A 631 11.58 10.46 -4.25
N GLY A 632 11.40 9.55 -3.31
CA GLY A 632 12.28 9.41 -2.14
C GLY A 632 11.53 9.61 -0.83
N GLU A 633 12.25 9.49 0.28
CA GLU A 633 11.67 9.58 1.62
C GLU A 633 11.65 11.02 2.14
N ARG A 634 10.51 11.47 2.68
CA ARG A 634 10.29 12.86 3.11
C ARG A 634 11.27 13.35 4.18
N ASN A 635 11.81 12.44 5.00
CA ASN A 635 12.73 12.75 6.10
C ASN A 635 14.17 12.30 5.82
N GLN A 636 14.49 11.94 4.58
CA GLN A 636 15.85 11.55 4.18
C GLN A 636 16.76 12.79 4.25
N GLY A 637 17.80 12.72 5.07
CA GLY A 637 18.85 13.74 5.08
C GLY A 637 19.60 13.78 3.75
N PHE A 638 20.02 14.97 3.35
CA PHE A 638 20.85 15.22 2.15
C PHE A 638 21.88 16.31 2.46
N HIS A 639 22.98 16.33 1.71
CA HIS A 639 24.07 17.30 1.87
C HIS A 639 24.07 18.38 0.78
N GLU A 640 23.47 18.07 -0.37
CA GLU A 640 23.48 18.92 -1.55
C GLU A 640 22.17 18.73 -2.33
N ILE A 641 21.74 19.81 -2.99
CA ILE A 641 20.66 19.79 -3.98
C ILE A 641 21.26 20.25 -5.31
N ILE A 642 21.24 19.38 -6.31
CA ILE A 642 21.63 19.73 -7.69
C ILE A 642 20.36 20.12 -8.45
N ILE A 643 20.35 21.31 -9.05
CA ILE A 643 19.20 21.81 -9.81
C ILE A 643 19.50 21.76 -11.31
N GLU A 644 18.58 21.18 -12.07
CA GLU A 644 18.56 21.17 -13.53
C GLU A 644 17.28 21.86 -14.01
N GLY A 645 17.40 22.96 -14.75
CA GLY A 645 16.26 23.78 -15.22
C GLY A 645 16.13 25.13 -14.49
N ASP A 646 14.93 25.70 -14.50
CA ASP A 646 14.65 27.05 -13.99
C ASP A 646 13.60 27.02 -12.86
N VAL A 647 14.03 27.43 -11.67
CA VAL A 647 13.21 27.48 -10.45
C VAL A 647 12.17 28.60 -10.51
N GLU A 648 12.53 29.78 -11.03
CA GLU A 648 11.62 30.92 -11.14
C GLU A 648 10.52 30.64 -12.18
N ALA A 649 10.88 29.96 -13.29
CA ALA A 649 9.91 29.50 -14.29
C ALA A 649 9.08 28.28 -13.85
N ARG A 650 9.31 27.74 -12.64
CA ARG A 650 8.65 26.52 -12.10
C ARG A 650 8.78 25.32 -13.05
N LYS A 651 9.94 25.19 -13.70
CA LYS A 651 10.23 24.08 -14.61
C LYS A 651 11.66 23.61 -14.39
N PHE A 652 11.81 22.76 -13.38
CA PHE A 652 13.12 22.25 -12.95
C PHE A 652 13.01 20.87 -12.31
N ILE A 653 14.17 20.26 -12.15
CA ILE A 653 14.40 19.02 -11.44
C ILE A 653 15.39 19.34 -10.32
N ALA A 654 15.10 18.89 -9.10
CA ALA A 654 16.02 18.97 -7.98
C ALA A 654 16.41 17.55 -7.56
N TYR A 655 17.69 17.23 -7.65
CA TYR A 655 18.27 15.97 -7.20
C TYR A 655 18.86 16.17 -5.81
N PHE A 656 18.35 15.44 -4.83
CA PHE A 656 18.83 15.43 -3.45
C PHE A 656 19.94 14.39 -3.33
N VAL A 657 21.10 14.82 -2.83
CA VAL A 657 22.31 14.01 -2.82
C VAL A 657 22.75 13.72 -1.39
N TYR A 658 23.00 12.44 -1.11
CA TYR A 658 23.65 11.98 0.11
C TYR A 658 24.96 11.27 -0.27
N GLY A 659 26.10 11.80 0.19
CA GLY A 659 27.41 11.33 -0.27
C GLY A 659 27.60 11.55 -1.78
N LYS A 660 27.61 10.46 -2.55
CA LYS A 660 27.76 10.47 -4.02
C LYS A 660 26.49 10.05 -4.76
N GLU A 661 25.45 9.65 -4.03
CA GLU A 661 24.24 9.05 -4.58
C GLU A 661 23.06 10.01 -4.54
N VAL A 662 22.16 9.85 -5.50
CA VAL A 662 20.88 10.55 -5.50
C VAL A 662 19.90 9.80 -4.60
N CYS A 663 19.55 10.40 -3.46
CA CYS A 663 18.63 9.82 -2.48
C CYS A 663 17.19 10.35 -2.61
N GLY A 664 16.95 11.34 -3.47
CA GLY A 664 15.61 11.81 -3.78
C GLY A 664 15.60 12.70 -5.00
N VAL A 665 14.43 12.84 -5.63
CA VAL A 665 14.24 13.72 -6.79
C VAL A 665 12.89 14.42 -6.72
N LEU A 666 12.88 15.73 -6.91
CA LEU A 666 11.68 16.54 -7.09
C LEU A 666 11.60 17.00 -8.54
N THR A 667 10.48 16.76 -9.21
CA THR A 667 10.20 17.31 -10.55
C THR A 667 9.07 18.34 -10.45
N VAL A 668 9.27 19.51 -11.04
CA VAL A 668 8.27 20.59 -11.09
C VAL A 668 8.04 20.99 -12.54
N GLY A 669 6.78 21.03 -12.97
CA GLY A 669 6.41 21.50 -14.32
C GLY A 669 6.75 20.54 -15.46
N TYR A 670 7.14 19.30 -15.15
CA TYR A 670 7.34 18.23 -16.14
C TYR A 670 6.17 17.25 -16.14
N GLN A 671 5.80 16.80 -17.34
CA GLN A 671 4.84 15.73 -17.51
C GLN A 671 5.57 14.39 -17.56
N ASN A 672 5.15 13.44 -16.71
CA ASN A 672 5.58 12.03 -16.65
C ASN A 672 7.06 11.76 -16.34
N LEU A 673 7.93 12.77 -16.31
CA LEU A 673 9.36 12.58 -16.07
C LEU A 673 9.62 11.84 -14.75
N HIS A 674 8.83 12.16 -13.72
CA HIS A 674 8.88 11.49 -12.43
C HIS A 674 8.68 9.97 -12.51
N LEU A 675 7.89 9.47 -13.47
CA LEU A 675 7.67 8.03 -13.62
C LEU A 675 8.94 7.31 -14.09
N TYR A 676 9.68 7.92 -15.02
CA TYR A 676 10.94 7.37 -15.52
C TYR A 676 12.03 7.46 -14.46
N ILE A 677 12.11 8.58 -13.73
CA ILE A 677 13.08 8.72 -12.63
C ILE A 677 12.76 7.74 -11.50
N TRP A 678 11.48 7.55 -11.17
CA TRP A 678 11.05 6.59 -10.16
C TRP A 678 11.45 5.16 -10.56
N GLU A 679 11.25 4.79 -11.83
CA GLU A 679 11.70 3.49 -12.32
C GLU A 679 13.23 3.37 -12.31
N ALA A 680 13.97 4.42 -12.68
CA ALA A 680 15.43 4.43 -12.60
C ALA A 680 15.95 4.20 -11.17
N MET A 681 15.32 4.83 -10.16
CA MET A 681 15.63 4.60 -8.74
C MET A 681 15.32 3.17 -8.33
N ARG A 682 14.18 2.61 -8.74
CA ARG A 682 13.81 1.21 -8.43
C ARG A 682 14.75 0.18 -9.07
N MET A 683 15.23 0.48 -10.28
CA MET A 683 16.20 -0.34 -11.00
C MET A 683 17.65 -0.12 -10.52
N LEU A 684 17.88 0.86 -9.63
CA LEU A 684 19.20 1.23 -9.11
C LEU A 684 20.18 1.62 -10.24
N ILE A 685 19.68 2.34 -11.25
CA ILE A 685 20.46 2.83 -12.40
C ILE A 685 20.56 4.36 -12.43
N MET A 686 20.30 5.03 -11.31
CA MET A 686 20.47 6.47 -11.21
C MET A 686 21.95 6.85 -11.43
N PRO A 687 22.24 7.94 -12.17
CA PRO A 687 23.59 8.46 -12.30
C PRO A 687 24.20 8.87 -10.95
N ALA A 688 25.53 8.84 -10.87
CA ALA A 688 26.23 9.41 -9.73
C ALA A 688 26.06 10.95 -9.72
N ALA A 689 26.03 11.55 -8.53
CA ALA A 689 25.85 12.99 -8.36
C ALA A 689 26.88 13.83 -9.16
N ALA A 690 28.12 13.34 -9.28
CA ALA A 690 29.16 14.00 -10.07
C ALA A 690 28.80 14.16 -11.55
N GLN A 691 28.10 13.19 -12.13
CA GLN A 691 27.70 13.19 -13.55
C GLN A 691 26.54 14.16 -13.82
N LEU A 692 25.66 14.34 -12.84
CA LEU A 692 24.58 15.33 -12.90
C LEU A 692 25.14 16.74 -12.70
N ARG A 693 26.07 16.91 -11.75
CA ARG A 693 26.66 18.21 -11.41
C ARG A 693 27.44 18.83 -12.56
N ASN A 694 28.25 18.02 -13.25
CA ASN A 694 29.00 18.46 -14.41
C ASN A 694 28.19 18.41 -15.73
N GLN A 695 26.90 18.05 -15.65
CA GLN A 695 25.99 17.89 -16.78
C GLN A 695 26.50 16.93 -17.87
N SER A 696 27.37 15.98 -17.51
CA SER A 696 27.80 14.91 -18.42
C SER A 696 26.68 13.90 -18.70
N LEU A 697 25.71 13.79 -17.78
CA LEU A 697 24.44 13.12 -17.99
C LEU A 697 23.29 14.05 -17.55
N THR A 698 22.19 13.99 -18.29
CA THR A 698 20.97 14.78 -18.07
C THR A 698 19.79 13.86 -17.75
N TYR A 699 18.64 14.41 -17.37
CA TYR A 699 17.43 13.60 -17.20
C TYR A 699 17.05 12.81 -18.47
N GLN A 700 17.41 13.30 -19.66
CA GLN A 700 17.16 12.60 -20.92
C GLN A 700 17.98 11.31 -21.03
N ASP A 701 19.19 11.29 -20.48
CA ASP A 701 20.01 10.08 -20.40
C ASP A 701 19.40 9.06 -19.45
N ILE A 702 18.85 9.50 -18.32
CA ILE A 702 18.12 8.64 -17.36
C ILE A 702 16.92 7.99 -18.06
N VAL A 703 16.09 8.78 -18.75
CA VAL A 703 14.94 8.28 -19.52
C VAL A 703 15.40 7.28 -20.58
N ARG A 704 16.47 7.59 -21.34
CA ARG A 704 17.05 6.67 -22.32
C ARG A 704 17.54 5.37 -21.69
N ALA A 705 18.16 5.42 -20.52
CA ALA A 705 18.61 4.24 -19.80
C ALA A 705 17.42 3.34 -19.41
N VAL A 706 16.37 3.91 -18.80
CA VAL A 706 15.14 3.18 -18.45
C VAL A 706 14.50 2.52 -19.66
N LEU A 707 14.37 3.27 -20.77
CA LEU A 707 13.78 2.76 -22.01
C LEU A 707 14.62 1.65 -22.66
N ARG A 708 15.95 1.69 -22.53
CA ARG A 708 16.87 0.67 -23.07
C ARG A 708 16.89 -0.61 -22.24
N SER A 709 16.67 -0.53 -20.94
CA SER A 709 16.83 -1.65 -20.01
C SER A 709 15.73 -2.75 -20.05
N ARG A 710 14.85 -2.81 -21.07
CA ARG A 710 13.75 -3.80 -21.13
C ARG A 710 14.22 -5.24 -21.52
N PRO A 711 13.55 -6.32 -21.05
CA PRO A 711 12.88 -6.53 -19.76
C PRO A 711 13.22 -7.91 -19.14
N PHE A 712 13.81 -7.95 -17.93
CA PHE A 712 13.78 -9.14 -17.05
C PHE A 712 13.22 -8.77 -15.66
N ILE A 713 12.23 -7.89 -15.59
CA ILE A 713 11.49 -7.69 -14.33
C ILE A 713 10.45 -8.81 -14.24
N LYS A 714 10.88 -10.00 -13.82
CA LYS A 714 10.01 -11.17 -13.54
C LYS A 714 9.16 -11.02 -12.27
N CYS A 715 9.18 -9.87 -11.62
CA CYS A 715 8.43 -9.67 -10.39
C CYS A 715 7.10 -8.97 -10.69
N LYS A 716 6.09 -9.77 -11.00
CA LYS A 716 4.67 -9.37 -10.90
C LYS A 716 4.18 -9.66 -9.49
N ARG A 717 3.14 -8.96 -9.01
CA ARG A 717 2.41 -9.41 -7.80
C ARG A 717 1.98 -10.88 -7.88
N SER A 718 1.71 -11.38 -9.09
CA SER A 718 1.38 -12.78 -9.36
C SER A 718 2.57 -13.74 -9.44
N GLU A 719 3.81 -13.25 -9.56
CA GLU A 719 4.98 -14.07 -9.94
C GLU A 719 6.22 -13.85 -9.04
N ILE A 720 6.07 -13.28 -7.85
CA ILE A 720 7.19 -12.83 -7.00
C ILE A 720 8.27 -13.92 -6.81
N VAL A 721 9.37 -13.81 -7.56
CA VAL A 721 10.63 -14.53 -7.35
C VAL A 721 11.78 -13.53 -7.32
N ARG A 722 12.59 -13.69 -6.27
CA ARG A 722 13.83 -13.01 -5.86
C ARG A 722 14.51 -12.14 -6.93
N LEU A 723 14.62 -10.83 -6.63
CA LEU A 723 15.54 -9.91 -7.30
C LEU A 723 16.83 -9.77 -6.47
N PRO A 724 18.03 -9.64 -7.10
CA PRO A 724 19.31 -9.60 -6.37
C PRO A 724 19.43 -8.40 -5.43
N SER A 725 20.15 -8.60 -4.32
CA SER A 725 20.57 -7.57 -3.36
C SER A 725 21.70 -6.70 -3.93
N VAL A 726 21.63 -5.38 -3.69
CA VAL A 726 22.70 -4.45 -4.07
C VAL A 726 23.66 -4.28 -2.90
N MET A 727 24.80 -4.96 -3.00
CA MET A 727 25.88 -5.07 -2.00
C MET A 727 26.91 -3.92 -2.03
N LEU A 728 26.68 -2.83 -2.75
CA LEU A 728 27.70 -1.77 -2.89
C LEU A 728 27.51 -0.60 -1.92
N ALA A 729 26.27 -0.12 -1.73
CA ALA A 729 25.97 0.93 -0.75
C ALA A 729 26.07 0.45 0.71
N GLU A 730 25.83 -0.85 0.94
CA GLU A 730 25.98 -1.48 2.25
C GLU A 730 27.44 -1.44 2.73
N PHE A 731 28.40 -1.59 1.83
CA PHE A 731 29.82 -1.60 2.17
C PHE A 731 30.32 -0.21 2.56
N ASP A 732 29.91 0.84 1.84
CA ASP A 732 30.31 2.22 2.13
C ASP A 732 29.63 2.76 3.41
N GLN A 733 28.36 2.43 3.65
CA GLN A 733 27.68 2.79 4.92
C GLN A 733 28.23 2.04 6.14
N GLU A 734 28.56 0.76 6.00
CA GLU A 734 29.22 -0.01 7.07
C GLU A 734 30.60 0.56 7.38
N LEU A 735 31.34 1.01 6.36
CA LEU A 735 32.64 1.67 6.54
C LEU A 735 32.51 3.01 7.29
N GLU A 736 31.52 3.83 6.95
CA GLU A 736 31.27 5.11 7.64
C GLU A 736 30.81 4.89 9.09
N LYS A 737 29.87 3.96 9.34
CA LYS A 737 29.43 3.61 10.70
C LYS A 737 30.56 3.00 11.54
N SER A 738 31.39 2.17 10.93
CA SER A 738 32.59 1.60 11.57
C SER A 738 33.61 2.69 11.93
N ALA A 739 33.78 3.70 11.06
CA ALA A 739 34.63 4.85 11.34
C ALA A 739 34.11 5.68 12.52
N GLU A 740 32.82 6.00 12.57
CA GLU A 740 32.21 6.71 13.71
C GLU A 740 32.31 5.93 15.02
N LEU A 741 32.08 4.61 14.98
CA LEU A 741 32.22 3.74 16.16
C LEU A 741 33.68 3.71 16.64
N SER A 742 34.63 3.63 15.71
CA SER A 742 36.07 3.69 16.01
C SER A 742 36.46 5.00 16.69
N GLU A 743 35.92 6.14 16.26
CA GLU A 743 36.16 7.44 16.91
C GLU A 743 35.58 7.51 18.33
N LYS A 744 34.35 7.01 18.53
CA LYS A 744 33.73 6.94 19.87
C LYS A 744 34.51 6.03 20.82
N VAL A 745 35.00 4.88 20.34
CA VAL A 745 35.84 3.98 21.13
C VAL A 745 37.16 4.65 21.51
N LYS A 746 37.82 5.35 20.58
CA LYS A 746 39.05 6.11 20.87
C LYS A 746 38.82 7.22 21.90
N ALA A 747 37.69 7.93 21.82
CA ALA A 747 37.32 8.96 22.79
C ALA A 747 37.11 8.36 24.20
N ASN A 748 36.41 7.24 24.30
CA ASN A 748 36.18 6.54 25.57
C ASN A 748 37.49 6.02 26.19
N ILE A 749 38.38 5.43 25.39
CA ILE A 749 39.71 4.99 25.85
C ILE A 749 40.51 6.18 26.39
N LYS A 750 40.45 7.35 25.72
CA LYS A 750 41.16 8.55 26.17
C LYS A 750 40.64 9.07 27.51
N ILE A 751 39.32 9.04 27.71
CA ILE A 751 38.67 9.43 28.98
C ILE A 751 39.06 8.45 30.09
N GLU A 752 39.05 7.14 29.81
CA GLU A 752 39.39 6.13 30.82
C GLU A 752 40.88 6.19 31.20
N ASN A 753 41.78 6.40 30.25
CA ASN A 753 43.21 6.61 30.52
C ASN A 753 43.46 7.87 31.36
N GLN A 754 42.69 8.95 31.16
CA GLN A 754 42.76 10.13 32.03
C GLN A 754 42.29 9.82 33.45
N ARG A 755 41.19 9.06 33.62
CA ARG A 755 40.72 8.62 34.94
C ARG A 755 41.74 7.74 35.66
N GLN A 756 42.38 6.81 34.95
CA GLN A 756 43.42 5.96 35.50
C GLN A 756 44.65 6.77 35.92
N ARG A 757 45.06 7.77 35.13
CA ARG A 757 46.15 8.68 35.50
C ARG A 757 45.85 9.47 36.76
N VAL A 758 44.65 10.05 36.89
CA VAL A 758 44.25 10.79 38.09
C VAL A 758 44.25 9.88 39.32
N LYS A 759 43.68 8.67 39.22
CA LYS A 759 43.74 7.67 40.30
C LYS A 759 45.16 7.26 40.66
N PHE A 760 46.04 7.17 39.67
CA PHE A 760 47.44 6.82 39.89
C PHE A 760 48.20 7.96 40.60
N GLU A 761 47.94 9.22 40.23
CA GLU A 761 48.49 10.39 40.90
C GLU A 761 47.99 10.51 42.34
N GLU A 762 46.69 10.29 42.58
CA GLU A 762 46.10 10.25 43.93
C GLU A 762 46.70 9.12 44.79
N MET A 763 46.89 7.93 44.21
CA MET A 763 47.55 6.82 44.90
C MET A 763 49.01 7.15 45.20
N LYS A 764 49.74 7.73 44.24
CA LYS A 764 51.13 8.13 44.43
C LYS A 764 51.28 9.16 45.55
N GLU A 765 50.43 10.20 45.58
CA GLU A 765 50.43 11.18 46.67
C GLU A 765 50.07 10.59 48.03
N LYS A 766 49.28 9.50 48.06
CA LYS A 766 48.97 8.77 49.28
C LYS A 766 50.17 7.96 49.77
N TYR A 767 50.84 7.23 48.88
CA TYR A 767 52.00 6.40 49.22
C TYR A 767 53.27 7.22 49.51
N ASP A 768 53.46 8.36 48.84
CA ASP A 768 54.53 9.32 49.13
C ASP A 768 54.36 9.92 50.56
N ARG A 769 53.10 10.12 51.01
CA ARG A 769 52.80 10.53 52.40
C ARG A 769 53.06 9.43 53.43
N GLU A 770 53.00 8.17 53.02
CA GLU A 770 53.25 6.99 53.86
C GLU A 770 54.72 6.54 53.83
N GLY A 771 55.59 7.22 53.07
CA GLY A 771 57.04 6.99 53.06
C GLY A 771 57.50 5.74 52.29
N VAL A 772 56.71 5.27 51.32
CA VAL A 772 57.00 4.07 50.51
C VAL A 772 57.44 4.48 49.11
N GLU A 773 58.68 4.17 48.71
CA GLU A 773 59.18 4.45 47.35
C GLU A 773 58.55 3.52 46.30
N PHE A 774 58.00 4.11 45.24
CA PHE A 774 57.33 3.41 44.14
C PHE A 774 58.33 3.03 43.03
N VAL A 775 58.42 1.75 42.67
CA VAL A 775 59.24 1.26 41.55
C VAL A 775 58.53 1.60 40.22
N GLN A 776 59.17 2.41 39.38
CA GLN A 776 58.67 2.89 38.09
C GLN A 776 58.73 1.83 36.97
N ASP A 777 58.11 0.66 37.11
CA ASP A 777 58.18 -0.37 36.04
C ASP A 777 56.93 -0.49 35.15
N GLU A 778 55.85 0.25 35.38
CA GLU A 778 54.63 0.13 34.55
C GLU A 778 54.43 1.23 33.49
N MET A 779 55.22 2.31 33.50
CA MET A 779 55.15 3.37 32.47
C MET A 779 55.83 3.00 31.14
N ASP A 780 56.75 2.02 31.13
CA ASP A 780 57.43 1.58 29.91
C ASP A 780 56.61 0.58 29.08
N ILE A 781 55.63 -0.08 29.67
CA ILE A 781 54.73 -1.02 28.95
C ILE A 781 53.68 -0.24 28.14
N LEU A 782 53.19 0.90 28.64
CA LEU A 782 52.19 1.73 27.95
C LEU A 782 52.79 2.57 26.81
N ASN A 783 54.07 2.95 26.87
CA ASN A 783 54.73 3.74 25.83
C ASN A 783 55.24 2.92 24.63
N GLN A 784 55.31 1.58 24.72
CA GLN A 784 55.71 0.70 23.62
C GLN A 784 54.55 0.26 22.70
N GLY A 785 53.29 0.56 23.05
CA GLY A 785 52.12 0.25 22.22
C GLY A 785 51.84 1.23 21.07
N GLY A 786 52.57 2.35 20.98
CA GLY A 786 52.21 3.50 20.12
C GLY A 786 53.00 3.69 18.82
N LYS A 787 53.97 2.83 18.49
CA LYS A 787 54.74 2.95 17.23
C LYS A 787 54.97 1.58 16.58
N LYS A 788 54.02 1.13 15.76
CA LYS A 788 54.33 0.30 14.60
C LYS A 788 54.06 1.09 13.33
N GLN A 789 55.16 1.59 12.79
CA GLN A 789 55.33 2.01 11.40
C GLN A 789 54.84 0.90 10.47
N ASN A 790 54.01 1.29 9.51
CA ASN A 790 54.01 0.70 8.19
C ASN A 790 55.42 0.78 7.58
N ASP A 791 55.72 -0.22 6.76
CA ASP A 791 56.86 -0.36 5.85
C ASP A 791 58.19 -0.90 6.42
N LYS A 792 58.27 -2.22 6.52
CA LYS A 792 59.43 -2.97 5.98
C LYS A 792 58.97 -4.27 5.33
N ALA A 793 59.03 -4.29 4.00
CA ALA A 793 59.04 -5.53 3.24
C ALA A 793 60.28 -6.35 3.63
N ILE A 794 60.01 -7.60 3.96
CA ILE A 794 60.96 -8.70 4.04
C ILE A 794 61.59 -8.88 2.65
N THR A 795 62.90 -8.86 2.56
CA THR A 795 63.63 -9.92 1.84
C THR A 795 65.07 -9.98 2.35
N ALA A 796 65.37 -11.11 2.97
CA ALA A 796 66.73 -11.52 3.25
C ALA A 796 67.49 -11.70 1.93
N ARG A 797 68.75 -11.26 1.87
CA ARG A 797 69.89 -12.15 1.56
C ARG A 797 71.23 -11.41 1.72
N THR A 798 72.05 -12.01 2.58
CA THR A 798 73.52 -12.23 2.51
C THR A 798 74.40 -11.26 1.71
N ARG A 799 75.55 -10.90 2.34
CA ARG A 799 76.83 -10.48 1.73
C ARG A 799 77.04 -11.12 0.34
N SER A 800 77.53 -10.48 -0.73
CA SER A 800 78.64 -9.53 -0.87
C SER A 800 78.64 -8.86 -2.27
N GLY A 801 79.18 -7.64 -2.39
CA GLY A 801 79.92 -7.17 -3.58
C GLY A 801 79.26 -6.22 -4.59
N GLY A 802 79.67 -4.93 -4.56
CA GLY A 802 80.19 -4.18 -5.73
C GLY A 802 79.26 -3.58 -6.81
N TYR A 803 79.21 -2.23 -6.82
CA TYR A 803 79.34 -1.31 -7.99
C TYR A 803 78.19 -1.00 -8.99
N LYS A 804 77.63 0.22 -8.81
CA LYS A 804 77.33 1.35 -9.76
C LYS A 804 76.39 1.23 -11.01
N PRO A 805 75.84 2.37 -11.51
CA PRO A 805 74.49 2.47 -12.09
C PRO A 805 74.42 2.83 -13.60
N GLY A 806 73.23 2.75 -14.22
CA GLY A 806 72.90 3.49 -15.46
C GLY A 806 71.70 3.00 -16.30
N SER A 807 70.81 3.96 -16.63
CA SER A 807 70.05 4.19 -17.89
C SER A 807 68.96 3.24 -18.46
N GLU A 808 67.80 3.88 -18.70
CA GLU A 808 66.97 3.93 -19.94
C GLU A 808 66.20 2.73 -20.54
N ASP A 809 65.00 3.11 -21.01
CA ASP A 809 64.28 2.71 -22.23
C ASP A 809 63.37 1.46 -22.35
N SER A 810 62.08 1.79 -22.54
CA SER A 810 61.20 1.40 -23.66
C SER A 810 60.74 -0.06 -23.89
N GLY A 811 59.48 -0.22 -24.34
CA GLY A 811 59.12 -1.30 -25.28
C GLY A 811 57.99 -2.26 -24.90
N ASN A 812 56.75 -1.89 -25.27
CA ASN A 812 55.78 -2.71 -26.03
C ASN A 812 55.83 -4.26 -25.99
N ILE A 813 54.68 -4.90 -25.70
CA ILE A 813 53.92 -5.82 -26.59
C ILE A 813 52.85 -6.57 -25.77
N MET A 814 51.57 -6.30 -26.06
CA MET A 814 50.45 -7.20 -25.76
C MET A 814 50.22 -8.14 -26.94
N LYS A 815 50.08 -9.44 -26.68
CA LYS A 815 49.34 -10.38 -27.55
C LYS A 815 48.55 -11.38 -26.71
N GLN A 816 47.31 -11.56 -27.18
CA GLN A 816 46.21 -12.41 -26.73
C GLN A 816 46.59 -13.88 -26.46
N ARG A 817 45.90 -14.52 -25.50
CA ARG A 817 44.85 -15.54 -25.77
C ARG A 817 44.30 -16.20 -24.48
N ASN A 818 42.96 -16.23 -24.44
CA ASN A 818 42.03 -17.20 -23.86
C ASN A 818 42.52 -18.24 -22.86
N LEU A 819 41.78 -18.40 -21.76
CA LEU A 819 41.53 -19.71 -21.13
C LEU A 819 40.15 -19.77 -20.46
N ASN A 820 39.46 -20.86 -20.77
CA ASN A 820 38.16 -21.30 -20.24
C ASN A 820 38.26 -21.77 -18.78
N ILE A 821 37.23 -21.41 -18.02
CA ILE A 821 36.41 -22.18 -17.05
C ILE A 821 37.00 -23.49 -16.46
N GLY A 822 37.10 -23.51 -15.14
CA GLY A 822 36.94 -24.73 -14.31
C GLY A 822 37.80 -24.76 -13.05
N GLY A 823 37.21 -24.55 -11.87
CA GLY A 823 37.84 -24.90 -10.58
C GLY A 823 37.43 -24.05 -9.38
N GLU A 824 36.51 -24.59 -8.57
CA GLU A 824 36.24 -24.33 -7.14
C GLU A 824 36.89 -23.09 -6.47
N ASP A 825 36.09 -22.03 -6.29
CA ASP A 825 36.42 -20.91 -5.41
C ASP A 825 36.37 -21.31 -3.94
N LYS A 826 37.55 -21.57 -3.36
CA LYS A 826 37.76 -21.56 -1.91
C LYS A 826 37.54 -20.15 -1.38
N ASN A 827 36.39 -19.94 -0.73
CA ASN A 827 36.03 -18.69 -0.07
C ASN A 827 36.99 -18.40 1.12
N PRO A 828 37.76 -17.29 1.09
CA PRO A 828 38.69 -16.89 2.16
C PRO A 828 38.01 -16.63 3.52
N PHE A 829 36.69 -16.46 3.54
CA PHE A 829 35.92 -16.14 4.77
C PHE A 829 35.70 -17.34 5.70
N SER A 830 35.87 -18.57 5.22
CA SER A 830 35.74 -19.77 6.04
C SER A 830 36.84 -19.90 7.11
N GLN A 831 38.01 -19.30 6.87
CA GLN A 831 39.11 -19.27 7.85
C GLN A 831 38.94 -18.16 8.90
N LEU A 832 38.40 -17.00 8.51
CA LEU A 832 38.14 -15.88 9.42
C LEU A 832 37.02 -16.16 10.42
N PHE A 833 35.97 -16.89 10.00
CA PHE A 833 34.86 -17.25 10.87
C PHE A 833 35.23 -18.28 11.95
N ASN A 834 36.23 -19.13 11.69
CA ASN A 834 36.71 -20.12 12.66
C ASN A 834 37.66 -19.53 13.71
N MET A 835 38.36 -18.44 13.41
CA MET A 835 39.21 -17.74 14.40
C MET A 835 38.39 -16.94 15.41
N ALA A 836 37.25 -16.36 15.01
CA ALA A 836 36.39 -15.59 15.91
C ALA A 836 35.63 -16.45 16.95
N LYS A 837 35.60 -17.79 16.78
CA LYS A 837 34.92 -18.72 17.69
C LYS A 837 35.79 -19.21 18.86
N GLN A 838 37.10 -18.95 18.86
CA GLN A 838 38.01 -19.50 19.88
C GLN A 838 38.31 -18.57 21.06
N ASP A 839 38.07 -17.26 20.96
CA ASP A 839 38.56 -16.30 21.98
C ASP A 839 37.49 -15.69 22.91
N PHE A 840 36.25 -16.19 22.91
CA PHE A 840 35.24 -15.80 23.92
C PHE A 840 34.92 -16.96 24.87
N LYS A 841 35.75 -17.11 25.90
CA LYS A 841 35.43 -17.84 27.14
C LYS A 841 35.91 -17.01 28.35
N GLY A 842 34.98 -16.35 29.05
CA GLY A 842 35.19 -15.70 30.36
C GLY A 842 34.02 -14.80 30.75
N PRO A 843 33.62 -14.71 32.05
CA PRO A 843 32.20 -14.73 32.42
C PRO A 843 31.52 -13.37 32.62
N ARG A 844 30.22 -13.38 32.25
CA ARG A 844 29.14 -12.37 32.38
C ARG A 844 29.25 -11.12 31.53
#